data_AF-A0AAD5NYK9-F1
#
_entry.id   AF-A0AAD5NYK9-F1
#
_cell.length_a   1.000
_cell.length_b   1.000
_cell.length_c   1.000
_cell.angle_alpha   90.00
_cell.angle_beta   90.00
_cell.angle_gamma   90.00
#
_symmetry.space_group_name_H-M   'P 1'
#
loop_
_entity.id
_entity.type
_entity.pdbx_description
1 polymer ?
#
loop_
_entity_poly.entity_id
_entity_poly.type
_entity_poly.pdbx_seq_one_letter_code
_entity_poly.pdbx_strand_id
1 'polypeptide(L)'
;MEDKKANIIAASTAIALIIFIIIARVSLKLSNAFFLILGADIAIILAVFAWMIIRMRYNRRRKLLETQLVSEGRELRIEYSFLRKVAGVPTKFRSKELEEATDNFQAFLGRGASASVFKGILNDGTSVAVKRIEGEERGEKEFKSEVAAIASVQHVNLVRLIGYCIVPGGPRYLVYEFIPKGSLDHWIFCGRRSGNNPGGCLSWDLRFRVAVDVARGLCYLHQDCRSRILHLDVKPENILLDENYRAIVADFGLSKLMSKDESRVVTNIRGTRGYLAPEWLLGHGVSEKCDIYSFGMVILEIIGGRRNVCLIEHGNDKSKRKWQYFPKIVNEKLKEGKLMEIVDHRLTIGGGGIDERELKRLVYVAFWCIQENVRLRPSMARVVEMLEGRVTVEEPPDTQMVIVDLLSMDEDQQPEAGHERKRIAKLVSPVDRNVPTTSIRSFSMSVLSGRNIEQTRHKRRAARVQVLCSSWSLLSPLPVHFKVKMSLSGPSMSSGGKTVRRALEFGRTYVVRPKGKHQATVVWLHGLGDNGSSWSQLLETLPLPNIKWICPTAPTQPMTMFGGFPSTAWFDVEDLSEDVADDLEGLDAAAAHVANLLSTEPADIKLGIGGFSMGAATSLYSATCFAVGKFGNGNPYPANLSAVVGLSGWLPCAKTLKNKLGVDNEVTRRTASVPILLCHGKVDDVVMYKFGEKSSQALNSNGFQNVTFKGYNGLGHYTIPEEMDEVCAWLTSKLGLEGSSS
;
A
#
# COMPACT_ATOMS: atom_id res chain seq x y z
N MET A 1 -16.13 32.13 -29.17
CA MET A 1 -15.77 33.14 -30.19
C MET A 1 -15.50 32.51 -31.55
N GLU A 2 -14.96 31.30 -31.60
CA GLU A 2 -14.62 30.59 -32.85
C GLU A 2 -15.84 30.23 -33.71
N ASP A 3 -16.98 29.86 -33.10
CA ASP A 3 -18.20 29.52 -33.86
C ASP A 3 -18.78 30.69 -34.67
N LYS A 4 -18.64 31.93 -34.16
CA LYS A 4 -19.09 33.13 -34.90
C LYS A 4 -18.21 33.39 -36.12
N LYS A 5 -16.89 33.20 -35.98
CA LYS A 5 -15.94 33.33 -37.10
C LYS A 5 -16.19 32.27 -38.17
N ALA A 6 -16.45 31.03 -37.78
CA ALA A 6 -16.77 29.94 -38.71
C ALA A 6 -18.05 30.21 -39.52
N ASN A 7 -19.10 30.75 -38.88
CA ASN A 7 -20.34 31.09 -39.58
C ASN A 7 -20.18 32.27 -40.55
N ILE A 8 -19.34 33.26 -40.21
CA ILE A 8 -19.04 34.40 -41.09
C ILE A 8 -18.26 33.93 -42.33
N ILE A 9 -17.26 33.05 -42.13
CA ILE A 9 -16.49 32.48 -43.24
C ILE A 9 -17.41 31.67 -44.17
N ALA A 10 -18.28 30.82 -43.62
CA ALA A 10 -19.23 30.04 -44.41
C ALA A 10 -20.24 30.90 -45.20
N ALA A 11 -20.70 32.01 -44.61
CA ALA A 11 -21.58 32.95 -45.30
C ALA A 11 -20.83 33.67 -46.44
N SER A 12 -19.58 34.08 -46.21
CA SER A 12 -18.76 34.76 -47.22
C SER A 12 -18.43 33.86 -48.42
N THR A 13 -18.14 32.57 -48.18
CA THR A 13 -17.86 31.61 -49.26
C THR A 13 -19.11 31.28 -50.07
N ALA A 14 -20.28 31.18 -49.43
CA ALA A 14 -21.55 30.99 -50.13
C ALA A 14 -21.89 32.19 -51.04
N ILE A 15 -21.67 33.42 -50.57
CA ILE A 15 -21.88 34.63 -51.37
C ILE A 15 -20.92 34.68 -52.57
N ALA A 16 -19.64 34.35 -52.36
CA ALA A 16 -18.65 34.30 -53.44
C ALA A 16 -19.02 33.25 -54.52
N LEU A 17 -19.51 32.08 -54.11
CA LEU A 17 -20.01 31.03 -55.02
C LEU A 17 -21.21 31.52 -55.83
N ILE A 18 -22.17 32.22 -55.21
CA ILE A 18 -23.33 32.77 -55.92
C ILE A 18 -22.89 33.81 -56.96
N ILE A 19 -21.94 34.68 -56.62
CA ILE A 19 -21.40 35.69 -57.55
C ILE A 19 -20.69 34.99 -58.73
N PHE A 20 -19.89 33.96 -58.47
CA PHE A 20 -19.23 33.17 -59.51
C PHE A 20 -20.23 32.51 -60.47
N ILE A 21 -21.31 31.92 -59.93
CA ILE A 21 -22.39 31.32 -60.73
C ILE A 21 -23.10 32.38 -61.60
N ILE A 22 -23.32 33.59 -61.09
CA ILE A 22 -23.93 34.70 -61.85
C ILE A 22 -23.00 35.17 -62.98
N ILE A 23 -21.70 35.29 -62.72
CA ILE A 23 -20.71 35.66 -63.75
C ILE A 23 -20.65 34.58 -64.83
N ALA A 24 -20.58 33.30 -64.45
CA ALA A 24 -20.61 32.17 -65.37
C ALA A 24 -21.90 32.15 -66.23
N ARG A 25 -23.06 32.51 -65.65
CA ARG A 25 -24.35 32.68 -66.34
C ARG A 25 -24.34 33.75 -67.42
N VAL A 26 -23.62 34.86 -67.22
CA VAL A 26 -23.58 35.98 -68.16
C VAL A 26 -22.57 35.72 -69.29
N SER A 27 -21.47 35.03 -68.98
CA SER A 27 -20.38 34.78 -69.94
C SER A 27 -20.61 33.58 -70.87
N LEU A 28 -21.38 32.58 -70.45
CA LEU A 28 -21.64 31.36 -71.22
C LEU A 28 -23.06 31.38 -71.80
N LYS A 29 -23.20 31.73 -73.09
CA LYS A 29 -24.46 31.51 -73.84
C LYS A 29 -24.83 30.02 -73.76
N LEU A 30 -26.14 29.71 -73.66
CA LEU A 30 -26.74 28.37 -73.46
C LEU A 30 -26.09 27.27 -74.31
N SER A 31 -25.02 26.67 -73.80
CA SER A 31 -24.28 25.56 -74.43
C SER A 31 -24.36 24.34 -73.54
N ASN A 32 -24.09 23.14 -74.07
CA ASN A 32 -24.15 21.91 -73.28
C ASN A 32 -23.20 21.91 -72.06
N ALA A 33 -22.12 22.71 -72.11
CA ALA A 33 -21.23 22.93 -70.97
C ALA A 33 -21.90 23.67 -69.80
N PHE A 34 -22.87 24.54 -70.08
CA PHE A 34 -23.66 25.25 -69.06
C PHE A 34 -24.47 24.29 -68.18
N PHE A 35 -25.11 23.29 -68.79
CA PHE A 35 -25.93 22.31 -68.06
C PHE A 35 -25.07 21.37 -67.19
N LEU A 36 -23.86 21.03 -67.64
CA LEU A 36 -22.92 20.22 -66.84
C LEU A 36 -22.38 20.97 -65.62
N ILE A 37 -22.01 22.25 -65.79
CA ILE A 37 -21.53 23.10 -64.68
C ILE A 37 -22.67 23.33 -63.67
N LEU A 38 -23.88 23.61 -64.14
CA LEU A 38 -25.05 23.78 -63.28
C LEU A 38 -25.36 22.52 -62.45
N GLY A 39 -25.21 21.34 -63.04
CA GLY A 39 -25.39 20.07 -62.33
C GLY A 39 -24.34 19.87 -61.22
N ALA A 40 -23.07 20.21 -61.49
CA ALA A 40 -22.00 20.12 -60.52
C ALA A 40 -22.18 21.10 -59.35
N ASP A 41 -22.60 22.34 -59.64
CA ASP A 41 -22.83 23.37 -58.62
C ASP A 41 -23.98 22.98 -57.67
N ILE A 42 -25.07 22.44 -58.22
CA ILE A 42 -26.20 21.94 -57.41
C ILE A 42 -25.75 20.79 -56.49
N ALA A 43 -24.93 19.86 -57.00
CA ALA A 43 -24.42 18.74 -56.21
C ALA A 43 -23.54 19.21 -55.04
N ILE A 44 -22.67 20.21 -55.26
CA ILE A 44 -21.83 20.80 -54.21
C ILE A 44 -22.68 21.48 -53.13
N ILE A 45 -23.69 22.25 -53.55
CA ILE A 45 -24.60 22.93 -52.61
C ILE A 45 -25.34 21.91 -51.74
N LEU A 46 -25.83 20.82 -52.33
CA LEU A 46 -26.51 19.74 -51.59
C LEU A 46 -25.57 19.04 -50.60
N ALA A 47 -24.30 18.81 -50.98
CA ALA A 47 -23.31 18.19 -50.10
C ALA A 47 -22.97 19.08 -48.89
N VAL A 48 -22.81 20.38 -49.09
CA VAL A 48 -22.56 21.35 -48.01
C VAL A 48 -23.75 21.43 -47.06
N PHE A 49 -24.97 21.42 -47.60
CA PHE A 49 -26.20 21.44 -46.81
C PHE A 49 -26.36 20.18 -45.96
N ALA A 50 -26.08 19.01 -46.54
CA ALA A 50 -26.08 17.73 -45.82
C ALA A 50 -25.04 17.72 -44.68
N TRP A 51 -23.82 18.20 -44.93
CA TRP A 51 -22.78 18.32 -43.91
C TRP A 51 -23.19 19.27 -42.77
N MET A 52 -23.79 20.42 -43.09
CA MET A 52 -24.33 21.34 -42.08
C MET A 52 -25.39 20.69 -41.21
N ILE A 53 -26.35 19.95 -41.79
CA ILE A 53 -27.39 19.25 -41.03
C ILE A 53 -26.79 18.20 -40.09
N ILE A 54 -25.84 17.41 -40.57
CA ILE A 54 -25.17 16.38 -39.76
C ILE A 54 -24.43 17.04 -38.58
N ARG A 55 -23.67 18.11 -38.84
CA ARG A 55 -22.93 18.85 -37.81
C ARG A 55 -23.87 19.50 -36.79
N MET A 56 -24.99 20.09 -37.23
CA MET A 56 -26.00 20.65 -36.33
C MET A 56 -26.64 19.58 -35.45
N ARG A 57 -26.98 18.40 -36.01
CA ARG A 57 -27.54 17.27 -35.23
C ARG A 57 -26.54 16.74 -34.22
N TYR A 58 -25.26 16.62 -34.60
CA TYR A 58 -24.19 16.20 -33.70
C TYR A 58 -24.01 17.19 -32.53
N ASN A 59 -23.97 18.49 -32.82
CA ASN A 59 -23.83 19.52 -31.79
C ASN A 59 -25.06 19.62 -30.87
N ARG A 60 -26.29 19.47 -31.40
CA ARG A 60 -27.51 19.40 -30.56
C ARG A 60 -27.48 18.20 -29.63
N ARG A 61 -27.14 17.00 -30.12
CA ARG A 61 -27.02 15.78 -29.30
C ARG A 61 -25.97 15.94 -28.20
N ARG A 62 -24.81 16.54 -28.51
CA ARG A 62 -23.74 16.78 -27.53
C ARG A 62 -24.22 17.69 -26.39
N LYS A 63 -24.91 18.81 -26.70
CA LYS A 63 -25.46 19.71 -25.67
C LYS A 63 -26.53 19.05 -24.81
N LEU A 64 -27.38 18.21 -25.40
CA LEU A 64 -28.43 17.50 -24.67
C LEU A 64 -27.83 16.49 -23.66
N LEU A 65 -26.81 15.73 -24.08
CA LEU A 65 -26.05 14.83 -23.20
C LEU A 65 -25.35 15.57 -22.06
N GLU A 66 -24.73 16.71 -22.34
CA GLU A 66 -24.09 17.53 -21.29
C GLU A 66 -25.12 18.04 -20.27
N THR A 67 -26.31 18.43 -20.72
CA THR A 67 -27.37 18.94 -19.85
C THR A 67 -27.96 17.82 -18.99
N GLN A 68 -28.18 16.63 -19.57
CA GLN A 68 -28.64 15.44 -18.86
C GLN A 68 -27.62 14.92 -17.83
N LEU A 69 -26.32 14.87 -18.17
CA LEU A 69 -25.27 14.49 -17.22
C LEU A 69 -25.15 15.47 -16.04
N VAL A 70 -25.45 16.75 -16.27
CA VAL A 70 -25.45 17.78 -15.22
C VAL A 70 -26.71 17.71 -14.34
N SER A 71 -27.86 17.29 -14.87
CA SER A 71 -29.07 17.05 -14.08
C SER A 71 -28.97 15.77 -13.27
N GLU A 72 -28.54 14.65 -13.87
CA GLU A 72 -28.28 13.38 -13.16
C GLU A 72 -27.22 13.56 -12.07
N GLY A 73 -26.15 14.32 -12.34
CA GLY A 73 -25.13 14.66 -11.33
C GLY A 73 -25.59 15.65 -10.23
N ARG A 74 -26.80 16.23 -10.37
CA ARG A 74 -27.48 17.03 -9.34
C ARG A 74 -28.44 16.17 -8.53
N GLU A 75 -29.18 15.27 -9.18
CA GLU A 75 -30.11 14.32 -8.56
C GLU A 75 -29.37 13.31 -7.65
N LEU A 76 -28.28 12.70 -8.16
CA LEU A 76 -27.37 11.86 -7.36
C LEU A 76 -26.79 12.61 -6.14
N ARG A 77 -26.67 13.94 -6.22
CA ARG A 77 -26.14 14.76 -5.12
C ARG A 77 -27.17 15.01 -4.02
N ILE A 78 -28.46 15.00 -4.37
CA ILE A 78 -29.59 15.08 -3.44
C ILE A 78 -29.81 13.71 -2.78
N GLU A 79 -29.61 12.62 -3.52
CA GLU A 79 -29.69 11.26 -2.97
C GLU A 79 -28.51 10.95 -2.01
N TYR A 80 -27.28 11.40 -2.34
CA TYR A 80 -26.13 11.32 -1.43
C TYR A 80 -26.21 12.27 -0.22
N SER A 81 -26.96 13.38 -0.30
CA SER A 81 -27.13 14.27 0.86
C SER A 81 -28.05 13.66 1.92
N PHE A 82 -28.94 12.74 1.54
CA PHE A 82 -29.70 11.92 2.48
C PHE A 82 -28.81 10.88 3.19
N LEU A 83 -27.88 10.24 2.46
CA LEU A 83 -26.85 9.34 3.03
C LEU A 83 -25.84 10.07 3.93
N ARG A 84 -25.71 11.40 3.82
CA ARG A 84 -24.89 12.26 4.70
C ARG A 84 -25.34 12.23 6.17
N LYS A 85 -26.57 11.79 6.44
CA LYS A 85 -27.10 11.57 7.80
C LYS A 85 -26.80 10.17 8.36
N VAL A 86 -26.20 9.27 7.58
CA VAL A 86 -25.68 8.00 8.09
C VAL A 86 -24.38 8.31 8.84
N ALA A 87 -24.43 8.24 10.17
CA ALA A 87 -23.29 8.52 11.03
C ALA A 87 -22.07 7.66 10.65
N GLY A 88 -20.92 8.31 10.42
CA GLY A 88 -19.62 7.63 10.36
C GLY A 88 -18.88 7.60 9.02
N VAL A 89 -19.47 8.06 7.90
CA VAL A 89 -18.76 8.08 6.60
C VAL A 89 -18.18 9.48 6.30
N PRO A 90 -16.87 9.61 5.96
CA PRO A 90 -16.26 10.89 5.63
C PRO A 90 -16.89 11.55 4.40
N THR A 91 -17.22 12.83 4.50
CA THR A 91 -17.84 13.61 3.42
C THR A 91 -16.81 14.09 2.40
N LYS A 92 -17.12 13.99 1.10
CA LYS A 92 -16.29 14.59 0.05
C LYS A 92 -16.64 16.08 -0.14
N PHE A 93 -15.68 16.96 0.16
CA PHE A 93 -15.80 18.42 0.00
C PHE A 93 -15.29 18.90 -1.37
N ARG A 94 -15.76 20.08 -1.79
CA ARG A 94 -15.21 20.82 -2.94
C ARG A 94 -14.10 21.75 -2.47
N SER A 95 -13.10 22.03 -3.32
CA SER A 95 -12.01 22.97 -3.00
C SER A 95 -12.55 24.32 -2.54
N LYS A 96 -13.52 24.86 -3.27
CA LYS A 96 -14.16 26.15 -2.96
C LYS A 96 -14.84 26.17 -1.58
N GLU A 97 -15.45 25.06 -1.15
CA GLU A 97 -16.08 24.97 0.17
C GLU A 97 -15.02 25.06 1.29
N LEU A 98 -13.84 24.47 1.07
CA LEU A 98 -12.74 24.55 2.03
C LEU A 98 -12.06 25.92 2.00
N GLU A 99 -11.92 26.53 0.82
CA GLU A 99 -11.42 27.90 0.66
C GLU A 99 -12.32 28.89 1.41
N GLU A 100 -13.65 28.82 1.22
CA GLU A 100 -14.62 29.64 1.95
C GLU A 100 -14.58 29.36 3.46
N ALA A 101 -14.56 28.09 3.87
CA ALA A 101 -14.55 27.70 5.29
C ALA A 101 -13.28 28.15 6.03
N THR A 102 -12.13 28.27 5.35
CA THR A 102 -10.83 28.60 5.95
C THR A 102 -10.39 30.04 5.69
N ASP A 103 -11.29 30.88 5.15
CA ASP A 103 -10.99 32.25 4.71
C ASP A 103 -9.74 32.30 3.80
N ASN A 104 -9.77 31.51 2.72
CA ASN A 104 -8.66 31.31 1.79
C ASN A 104 -7.38 30.79 2.46
N PHE A 105 -7.53 29.87 3.43
CA PHE A 105 -6.43 29.27 4.19
C PHE A 105 -5.60 30.29 4.98
N GLN A 106 -6.20 31.38 5.45
CA GLN A 106 -5.51 32.40 6.26
C GLN A 106 -5.34 31.98 7.72
N ALA A 107 -6.29 31.23 8.29
CA ALA A 107 -6.28 30.82 9.69
C ALA A 107 -5.35 29.63 9.95
N PHE A 108 -4.04 29.84 9.82
CA PHE A 108 -3.01 28.82 10.00
C PHE A 108 -2.89 28.35 11.46
N LEU A 109 -2.87 27.03 11.67
CA LEU A 109 -2.72 26.39 12.98
C LEU A 109 -1.30 25.82 13.18
N GLY A 110 -0.69 25.29 12.14
CA GLY A 110 0.63 24.67 12.23
C GLY A 110 1.08 24.01 10.92
N ARG A 111 2.37 23.70 10.83
CA ARG A 111 2.99 23.04 9.67
C ARG A 111 3.83 21.86 10.15
N GLY A 112 3.53 20.68 9.61
CA GLY A 112 4.32 19.47 9.76
C GLY A 112 5.32 19.29 8.61
N ALA A 113 5.96 18.12 8.55
CA ALA A 113 6.96 17.81 7.53
C ALA A 113 6.38 17.73 6.10
N SER A 114 5.10 17.38 5.95
CA SER A 114 4.43 17.12 4.66
C SER A 114 3.07 17.81 4.51
N ALA A 115 2.60 18.52 5.54
CA ALA A 115 1.27 19.12 5.53
C ALA A 115 1.21 20.43 6.32
N SER A 116 0.29 21.31 5.92
CA SER A 116 -0.09 22.51 6.66
C SER A 116 -1.53 22.37 7.15
N VAL A 117 -1.82 22.82 8.38
CA VAL A 117 -3.14 22.69 9.00
C VAL A 117 -3.73 24.09 9.21
N PHE A 118 -5.00 24.24 8.83
CA PHE A 118 -5.74 25.49 8.91
C PHE A 118 -7.02 25.29 9.70
N LYS A 119 -7.43 26.29 10.49
CA LYS A 119 -8.75 26.33 11.11
C LYS A 119 -9.77 26.76 10.08
N GLY A 120 -10.96 26.19 10.15
CA GLY A 120 -12.10 26.66 9.36
C GLY A 120 -13.42 26.46 10.09
N ILE A 121 -14.47 27.06 9.53
CA ILE A 121 -15.86 26.91 9.97
C ILE A 121 -16.67 26.52 8.73
N LEU A 122 -17.27 25.34 8.75
CA LEU A 122 -18.14 24.88 7.66
C LEU A 122 -19.45 25.69 7.63
N ASN A 123 -20.18 25.61 6.52
CA ASN A 123 -21.45 26.34 6.34
C ASN A 123 -22.54 26.00 7.37
N ASP A 124 -22.45 24.83 8.02
CA ASP A 124 -23.34 24.41 9.09
C ASP A 124 -22.91 24.89 10.49
N GLY A 125 -21.84 25.69 10.58
CA GLY A 125 -21.27 26.20 11.82
C GLY A 125 -20.24 25.27 12.48
N THR A 126 -20.00 24.08 11.92
CA THR A 126 -19.04 23.13 12.49
C THR A 126 -17.62 23.67 12.39
N SER A 127 -16.91 23.78 13.52
CA SER A 127 -15.49 24.13 13.54
C SER A 127 -14.63 22.94 13.11
N VAL A 128 -13.72 23.16 12.17
CA VAL A 128 -12.90 22.11 11.54
C VAL A 128 -11.42 22.48 11.47
N ALA A 129 -10.58 21.45 11.44
CA ALA A 129 -9.16 21.55 11.11
C ALA A 129 -8.92 20.95 9.72
N VAL A 130 -8.47 21.76 8.77
CA VAL A 130 -8.21 21.37 7.39
C VAL A 130 -6.72 21.14 7.20
N LYS A 131 -6.31 19.88 7.10
CA LYS A 131 -4.94 19.44 6.80
C LYS A 131 -4.75 19.40 5.29
N ARG A 132 -3.93 20.32 4.77
CA ARG A 132 -3.50 20.40 3.37
C ARG A 132 -2.19 19.62 3.21
N ILE A 133 -2.23 18.53 2.47
CA ILE A 133 -1.07 17.69 2.17
C ILE A 133 -0.44 18.14 0.85
N GLU A 134 0.86 18.42 0.87
CA GLU A 134 1.64 18.89 -0.27
C GLU A 134 2.52 17.75 -0.84
N GLY A 135 2.77 17.78 -2.16
CA GLY A 135 3.59 16.77 -2.86
C GLY A 135 2.76 15.70 -3.58
N GLU A 136 3.13 15.40 -4.84
CA GLU A 136 2.35 14.51 -5.70
C GLU A 136 2.39 13.05 -5.24
N GLU A 137 3.59 12.48 -5.03
CA GLU A 137 3.76 11.04 -4.77
C GLU A 137 3.73 10.70 -3.27
N ARG A 138 4.55 11.37 -2.45
CA ARG A 138 4.60 11.16 -0.99
C ARG A 138 3.29 11.54 -0.31
N GLY A 139 2.71 12.68 -0.69
CA GLY A 139 1.45 13.16 -0.14
C GLY A 139 0.26 12.29 -0.53
N GLU A 140 0.29 11.62 -1.70
CA GLU A 140 -0.75 10.66 -2.07
C GLU A 140 -0.73 9.41 -1.20
N LYS A 141 0.46 8.87 -0.90
CA LYS A 141 0.61 7.71 -0.02
C LYS A 141 0.15 8.03 1.41
N GLU A 142 0.58 9.16 1.96
CA GLU A 142 0.15 9.62 3.29
C GLU A 142 -1.37 9.84 3.33
N PHE A 143 -1.94 10.53 2.32
CA PHE A 143 -3.39 10.72 2.21
C PHE A 143 -4.17 9.40 2.15
N LYS A 144 -3.74 8.45 1.31
CA LYS A 144 -4.41 7.14 1.21
C LYS A 144 -4.31 6.35 2.50
N SER A 145 -3.14 6.34 3.14
CA SER A 145 -2.92 5.66 4.42
C SER A 145 -3.82 6.24 5.51
N GLU A 146 -3.85 7.57 5.62
CA GLU A 146 -4.61 8.30 6.62
C GLU A 146 -6.12 8.04 6.45
N VAL A 147 -6.65 8.17 5.22
CA VAL A 147 -8.05 7.84 4.91
C VAL A 147 -8.36 6.37 5.19
N ALA A 148 -7.50 5.44 4.78
CA ALA A 148 -7.74 4.01 5.01
C ALA A 148 -7.74 3.64 6.51
N ALA A 149 -6.92 4.30 7.32
CA ALA A 149 -6.85 4.09 8.76
C ALA A 149 -8.05 4.70 9.49
N ILE A 150 -8.37 5.97 9.24
CA ILE A 150 -9.30 6.72 10.10
C ILE A 150 -10.76 6.76 9.59
N ALA A 151 -11.03 6.43 8.32
CA ALA A 151 -12.35 6.64 7.71
C ALA A 151 -13.50 5.90 8.39
N SER A 152 -13.24 4.77 9.04
CA SER A 152 -14.25 3.98 9.76
C SER A 152 -13.98 3.89 11.27
N VAL A 153 -13.05 4.70 11.79
CA VAL A 153 -12.67 4.71 13.19
C VAL A 153 -13.52 5.74 13.93
N GLN A 154 -14.14 5.31 15.04
CA GLN A 154 -14.92 6.19 15.88
C GLN A 154 -14.68 5.83 17.34
N HIS A 155 -13.97 6.69 18.06
CA HIS A 155 -13.64 6.52 19.46
C HIS A 155 -13.47 7.89 20.13
N VAL A 156 -13.84 8.02 21.41
CA VAL A 156 -13.81 9.30 22.14
C VAL A 156 -12.39 9.87 22.33
N ASN A 157 -11.37 9.02 22.26
CA ASN A 157 -9.95 9.40 22.39
C ASN A 157 -9.21 9.40 21.04
N LEU A 158 -9.90 9.37 19.90
CA LEU A 158 -9.29 9.40 18.57
C LEU A 158 -9.94 10.51 17.74
N VAL A 159 -9.14 11.23 16.95
CA VAL A 159 -9.66 12.34 16.13
C VAL A 159 -10.62 11.83 15.07
N ARG A 160 -11.77 12.49 14.93
CA ARG A 160 -12.76 12.14 13.91
C ARG A 160 -12.47 12.81 12.58
N LEU A 161 -12.35 12.00 11.52
CA LEU A 161 -12.32 12.50 10.15
C LEU A 161 -13.74 12.85 9.68
N ILE A 162 -14.00 14.14 9.47
CA ILE A 162 -15.27 14.64 8.96
C ILE A 162 -15.36 14.43 7.45
N GLY A 163 -14.23 14.57 6.74
CA GLY A 163 -14.23 14.43 5.29
C GLY A 163 -12.89 14.70 4.63
N TYR A 164 -12.92 14.79 3.30
CA TYR A 164 -11.73 14.96 2.49
C TYR A 164 -12.04 15.73 1.20
N CYS A 165 -11.02 16.35 0.61
CA CYS A 165 -11.09 16.95 -0.72
C CYS A 165 -9.88 16.53 -1.56
N ILE A 166 -10.12 16.21 -2.83
CA ILE A 166 -9.07 15.84 -3.79
C ILE A 166 -9.16 16.82 -4.95
N VAL A 167 -8.13 17.65 -5.11
CA VAL A 167 -8.00 18.55 -6.26
C VAL A 167 -7.21 17.83 -7.36
N PRO A 168 -7.77 17.68 -8.58
CA PRO A 168 -7.06 16.99 -9.66
C PRO A 168 -5.75 17.71 -10.05
N GLY A 169 -4.61 17.03 -9.87
CA GLY A 169 -3.29 17.62 -10.12
C GLY A 169 -2.92 18.74 -9.14
N GLY A 170 -3.52 18.73 -7.95
CA GLY A 170 -3.30 19.73 -6.91
C GLY A 170 -3.23 19.09 -5.51
N PRO A 171 -3.25 19.92 -4.46
CA PRO A 171 -3.17 19.44 -3.09
C PRO A 171 -4.39 18.59 -2.69
N ARG A 172 -4.17 17.73 -1.70
CA ARG A 172 -5.21 16.92 -1.08
C ARG A 172 -5.49 17.46 0.31
N TYR A 173 -6.75 17.39 0.72
CA TYR A 173 -7.18 17.93 2.00
C TYR A 173 -7.89 16.86 2.82
N LEU A 174 -7.58 16.81 4.11
CA LEU A 174 -8.32 16.07 5.12
C LEU A 174 -8.97 17.06 6.07
N VAL A 175 -10.24 16.82 6.41
CA VAL A 175 -11.05 17.70 7.24
C VAL A 175 -11.36 16.95 8.53
N TYR A 176 -10.78 17.42 9.62
CA TYR A 176 -10.97 16.89 10.96
C TYR A 176 -11.87 17.82 11.78
N GLU A 177 -12.43 17.31 12.86
CA GLU A 177 -13.00 18.17 13.89
C GLU A 177 -11.92 19.05 14.52
N PHE A 178 -12.26 20.31 14.81
CA PHE A 178 -11.32 21.22 15.44
C PHE A 178 -11.25 20.97 16.95
N ILE A 179 -10.05 20.74 17.46
CA ILE A 179 -9.79 20.50 18.88
C ILE A 179 -9.17 21.75 19.52
N PRO A 180 -9.87 22.45 20.43
CA PRO A 180 -9.60 23.85 20.73
C PRO A 180 -8.37 24.11 21.62
N LYS A 181 -7.96 23.19 22.50
CA LYS A 181 -6.77 23.41 23.36
C LYS A 181 -5.46 22.99 22.68
N GLY A 182 -5.50 22.54 21.44
CA GLY A 182 -4.32 22.18 20.65
C GLY A 182 -3.59 20.94 21.21
N SER A 183 -2.31 20.84 20.86
CA SER A 183 -1.44 19.70 21.17
C SER A 183 -0.91 19.70 22.60
N LEU A 184 -0.71 18.50 23.16
CA LEU A 184 -0.24 18.25 24.53
C LEU A 184 1.14 18.85 24.80
N ASP A 185 2.00 18.91 23.79
CA ASP A 185 3.35 19.45 23.91
C ASP A 185 3.37 20.89 24.44
N HIS A 186 2.39 21.72 24.04
CA HIS A 186 2.22 23.09 24.54
C HIS A 186 1.87 23.18 26.04
N TRP A 187 1.41 22.08 26.63
CA TRP A 187 0.93 22.02 28.00
C TRP A 187 1.90 21.33 28.95
N ILE A 188 2.74 20.42 28.45
CA ILE A 188 3.71 19.68 29.25
C ILE A 188 5.14 20.20 29.12
N PHE A 189 5.51 20.87 28.03
CA PHE A 189 6.88 21.38 27.87
C PHE A 189 7.00 22.88 28.14
N CYS A 190 8.17 23.30 28.59
CA CYS A 190 8.50 24.72 28.68
C CYS A 190 8.84 25.29 27.29
N GLY A 191 7.86 25.92 26.62
CA GLY A 191 8.09 26.74 25.43
C GLY A 191 8.24 28.22 25.80
N ARG A 192 9.16 28.95 25.13
CA ARG A 192 9.22 30.42 25.16
C ARG A 192 7.80 30.95 24.94
N ARG A 193 7.31 31.82 25.83
CA ARG A 193 6.06 32.57 25.66
C ARG A 193 6.03 33.22 24.27
N SER A 194 5.51 32.51 23.28
CA SER A 194 5.15 33.10 22.01
C SER A 194 3.79 33.74 22.25
N GLY A 195 3.74 35.06 22.03
CA GLY A 195 2.57 35.87 22.33
C GLY A 195 1.28 35.23 21.82
N ASN A 196 0.25 35.26 22.69
CA ASN A 196 -1.12 34.76 22.52
C ASN A 196 -1.39 33.25 22.68
N ASN A 197 -0.42 32.41 23.06
CA ASN A 197 -0.73 30.99 23.34
C ASN A 197 -1.29 30.77 24.78
N PRO A 198 -2.39 30.00 24.95
CA PRO A 198 -2.99 29.68 26.25
C PRO A 198 -2.23 28.61 27.05
N GLY A 199 -1.01 28.22 26.64
CA GLY A 199 -0.27 27.08 27.20
C GLY A 199 0.09 27.26 28.67
N GLY A 200 -0.73 26.68 29.54
CA GLY A 200 -0.47 26.55 30.97
C GLY A 200 0.23 25.23 31.31
N CYS A 201 0.58 25.03 32.58
CA CYS A 201 1.05 23.74 33.08
C CYS A 201 -0.18 22.89 33.46
N LEU A 202 -0.34 21.70 32.86
CA LEU A 202 -1.41 20.77 33.28
C LEU A 202 -1.17 20.28 34.71
N SER A 203 -2.23 20.22 35.52
CA SER A 203 -2.19 19.59 36.84
C SER A 203 -1.87 18.10 36.74
N TRP A 204 -1.45 17.52 37.88
CA TRP A 204 -1.14 16.10 37.97
C TRP A 204 -2.31 15.20 37.54
N ASP A 205 -3.52 15.47 38.06
CA ASP A 205 -4.72 14.67 37.72
C ASP A 205 -5.03 14.65 36.23
N LEU A 206 -4.84 15.80 35.55
CA LEU A 206 -5.04 15.90 34.11
C LEU A 206 -3.95 15.16 33.34
N ARG A 207 -2.70 15.22 33.78
CA ARG A 207 -1.59 14.44 33.19
C ARG A 207 -1.83 12.94 33.29
N PHE A 208 -2.27 12.47 34.45
CA PHE A 208 -2.63 11.07 34.65
C PHE A 208 -3.80 10.66 33.74
N ARG A 209 -4.86 11.47 33.69
CA ARG A 209 -6.02 11.23 32.80
C ARG A 209 -5.62 11.18 31.33
N VAL A 210 -4.77 12.10 30.88
CA VAL A 210 -4.25 12.12 29.51
C VAL A 210 -3.53 10.81 29.17
N ALA A 211 -2.69 10.29 30.07
CA ALA A 211 -2.02 9.00 29.85
C ALA A 211 -3.03 7.85 29.69
N VAL A 212 -4.08 7.82 30.52
CA VAL A 212 -5.16 6.81 30.43
C VAL A 212 -5.95 6.95 29.12
N ASP A 213 -6.33 8.17 28.74
CA ASP A 213 -7.09 8.46 27.52
C ASP A 213 -6.33 8.04 26.25
N VAL A 214 -5.03 8.36 26.18
CA VAL A 214 -4.16 7.93 25.06
C VAL A 214 -4.07 6.40 25.04
N ALA A 215 -3.91 5.75 26.20
CA ALA A 215 -3.84 4.30 26.27
C ALA A 215 -5.12 3.62 25.75
N ARG A 216 -6.30 4.16 26.09
CA ARG A 216 -7.60 3.69 25.58
C ARG A 216 -7.72 3.86 24.07
N GLY A 217 -7.32 5.02 23.54
CA GLY A 217 -7.30 5.28 22.10
C GLY A 217 -6.44 4.28 21.33
N LEU A 218 -5.21 4.02 21.80
CA LEU A 218 -4.32 3.04 21.19
C LEU A 218 -4.83 1.59 21.35
N CYS A 219 -5.42 1.26 22.50
CA CYS A 219 -6.05 -0.06 22.72
C CYS A 219 -7.12 -0.34 21.66
N TYR A 220 -8.00 0.63 21.40
CA TYR A 220 -9.04 0.53 20.39
C TYR A 220 -8.46 0.28 18.99
N LEU A 221 -7.40 1.00 18.61
CA LEU A 221 -6.72 0.82 17.32
C LEU A 221 -6.10 -0.57 17.17
N HIS A 222 -5.52 -1.11 18.25
CA HIS A 222 -4.78 -2.37 18.21
C HIS A 222 -5.67 -3.61 18.29
N GLN A 223 -6.79 -3.54 19.00
CA GLN A 223 -7.59 -4.71 19.36
C GLN A 223 -9.02 -4.69 18.83
N ASP A 224 -9.70 -3.55 18.99
CA ASP A 224 -11.14 -3.43 18.75
C ASP A 224 -11.48 -3.13 17.28
N CYS A 225 -10.54 -2.52 16.55
CA CYS A 225 -10.67 -2.32 15.12
C CYS A 225 -10.70 -3.67 14.36
N ARG A 226 -11.46 -3.71 13.25
CA ARG A 226 -11.59 -4.91 12.39
C ARG A 226 -10.24 -5.37 11.86
N SER A 227 -9.46 -4.43 11.35
CA SER A 227 -8.04 -4.60 11.06
C SER A 227 -7.26 -3.87 12.14
N ARG A 228 -6.12 -4.43 12.56
CA ARG A 228 -5.24 -3.77 13.51
C ARG A 228 -4.66 -2.52 12.84
N ILE A 229 -4.73 -1.38 13.53
CA ILE A 229 -4.20 -0.11 13.03
C ILE A 229 -2.98 0.26 13.84
N LEU A 230 -1.82 0.32 13.19
CA LEU A 230 -0.59 0.81 13.79
C LEU A 230 -0.53 2.32 13.60
N HIS A 231 -0.40 3.11 14.66
CA HIS A 231 -0.35 4.56 14.57
C HIS A 231 0.99 5.05 14.02
N LEU A 232 2.10 4.54 14.57
CA LEU A 232 3.49 4.72 14.16
C LEU A 232 4.08 6.14 14.33
N ASP A 233 3.36 7.06 14.97
CA ASP A 233 3.84 8.42 15.28
C ASP A 233 3.21 8.97 16.56
N VAL A 234 3.14 8.13 17.60
CA VAL A 234 2.63 8.53 18.92
C VAL A 234 3.64 9.45 19.60
N LYS A 235 3.26 10.71 19.80
CA LYS A 235 4.08 11.76 20.43
C LYS A 235 3.19 12.90 20.94
N PRO A 236 3.67 13.78 21.84
CA PRO A 236 2.85 14.84 22.42
C PRO A 236 2.28 15.84 21.40
N GLU A 237 2.96 16.06 20.28
CA GLU A 237 2.48 16.94 19.20
C GLU A 237 1.23 16.37 18.48
N ASN A 238 1.06 15.04 18.51
CA ASN A 238 -0.04 14.31 17.88
C ASN A 238 -1.14 13.92 18.88
N ILE A 239 -1.07 14.41 20.13
CA ILE A 239 -2.09 14.21 21.16
C ILE A 239 -2.75 15.57 21.41
N LEU A 240 -4.00 15.73 21.01
CA LEU A 240 -4.75 16.97 21.15
C LEU A 240 -5.62 16.95 22.42
N LEU A 241 -5.92 18.13 22.96
CA LEU A 241 -6.76 18.28 24.14
C LEU A 241 -8.06 19.01 23.81
N ASP A 242 -9.20 18.39 24.15
CA ASP A 242 -10.50 19.02 23.98
C ASP A 242 -10.81 20.07 25.06
N GLU A 243 -12.02 20.63 25.04
CA GLU A 243 -12.46 21.64 26.00
C GLU A 243 -12.37 21.17 27.47
N ASN A 244 -12.52 19.86 27.69
CA ASN A 244 -12.49 19.19 28.99
C ASN A 244 -11.13 18.56 29.32
N TYR A 245 -10.09 18.87 28.54
CA TYR A 245 -8.76 18.29 28.67
C TYR A 245 -8.72 16.76 28.47
N ARG A 246 -9.68 16.18 27.75
CA ARG A 246 -9.59 14.78 27.32
C ARG A 246 -8.59 14.67 26.19
N ALA A 247 -7.79 13.61 26.22
CA ALA A 247 -6.78 13.38 25.20
C ALA A 247 -7.40 12.72 23.96
N ILE A 248 -7.05 13.26 22.80
CA ILE A 248 -7.49 12.82 21.47
C ILE A 248 -6.25 12.57 20.62
N VAL A 249 -6.01 11.30 20.27
CA VAL A 249 -4.88 10.92 19.41
C VAL A 249 -5.20 11.29 17.95
N ALA A 250 -4.27 11.96 17.29
CA ALA A 250 -4.41 12.53 15.95
C ALA A 250 -3.20 12.21 15.06
N ASP A 251 -3.32 12.58 13.77
CA ASP A 251 -2.30 12.39 12.72
C ASP A 251 -1.99 10.92 12.36
N PHE A 252 -2.80 10.38 11.45
CA PHE A 252 -2.68 9.00 10.96
C PHE A 252 -1.87 8.91 9.64
N GLY A 253 -1.08 9.94 9.32
CA GLY A 253 -0.34 10.01 8.05
C GLY A 253 0.70 8.91 7.85
N LEU A 254 1.25 8.37 8.95
CA LEU A 254 2.17 7.22 8.94
C LEU A 254 1.51 5.89 9.28
N SER A 255 0.20 5.89 9.56
CA SER A 255 -0.49 4.71 10.07
C SER A 255 -0.56 3.59 9.05
N LYS A 256 -0.61 2.35 9.54
CA LYS A 256 -0.62 1.15 8.71
C LYS A 256 -1.69 0.18 9.18
N LEU A 257 -2.48 -0.32 8.21
CA LEU A 257 -3.41 -1.42 8.44
C LEU A 257 -2.65 -2.74 8.41
N MET A 258 -3.00 -3.61 9.35
CA MET A 258 -2.38 -4.90 9.59
C MET A 258 -3.47 -5.94 9.86
N SER A 259 -3.35 -7.14 9.29
CA SER A 259 -4.28 -8.23 9.60
C SER A 259 -4.10 -8.69 11.05
N LYS A 260 -5.16 -9.22 11.68
CA LYS A 260 -5.05 -9.72 13.07
C LYS A 260 -4.10 -10.93 13.18
N ASP A 261 -3.93 -11.67 12.09
CA ASP A 261 -3.07 -12.85 11.99
C ASP A 261 -1.60 -12.52 11.68
N GLU A 262 -1.30 -11.28 11.28
CA GLU A 262 0.06 -10.84 11.03
C GLU A 262 0.78 -10.54 12.36
N SER A 263 2.07 -10.85 12.42
CA SER A 263 2.90 -10.52 13.60
C SER A 263 3.63 -9.19 13.45
N ARG A 264 4.03 -8.81 12.22
CA ARG A 264 4.77 -7.57 11.91
C ARG A 264 4.51 -7.13 10.46
N VAL A 265 4.68 -5.84 10.17
CA VAL A 265 4.64 -5.27 8.82
C VAL A 265 5.98 -4.64 8.50
N VAL A 266 6.53 -4.90 7.32
CA VAL A 266 7.75 -4.23 6.86
C VAL A 266 7.38 -2.90 6.20
N THR A 267 7.97 -1.82 6.68
CA THR A 267 7.80 -0.47 6.13
C THR A 267 9.10 0.31 6.29
N ASN A 268 9.32 1.30 5.43
CA ASN A 268 10.47 2.19 5.53
C ASN A 268 10.48 2.85 6.92
N ILE A 269 11.67 3.02 7.51
CA ILE A 269 11.83 3.71 8.79
C ILE A 269 11.37 5.15 8.60
N ARG A 270 10.23 5.50 9.19
CA ARG A 270 9.58 6.81 9.11
C ARG A 270 8.93 7.09 10.45
N GLY A 271 9.28 8.20 11.10
CA GLY A 271 8.71 8.61 12.37
C GLY A 271 9.64 9.54 13.12
N THR A 272 9.23 9.97 14.31
CA THR A 272 9.94 11.02 15.05
C THR A 272 11.10 10.42 15.88
N ARG A 273 12.34 10.86 15.62
CA ARG A 273 13.54 10.43 16.40
C ARG A 273 13.30 10.69 17.89
N GLY A 274 13.62 9.71 18.73
CA GLY A 274 13.34 9.74 20.17
C GLY A 274 12.08 8.98 20.60
N TYR A 275 11.15 8.69 19.68
CA TYR A 275 9.96 7.87 19.95
C TYR A 275 9.98 6.52 19.20
N LEU A 276 10.91 6.36 18.25
CA LEU A 276 11.07 5.13 17.47
C LEU A 276 11.58 3.98 18.34
N ALA A 277 10.90 2.85 18.26
CA ALA A 277 11.29 1.64 18.96
C ALA A 277 12.62 1.07 18.40
N PRO A 278 13.47 0.44 19.25
CA PRO A 278 14.76 -0.10 18.83
C PRO A 278 14.66 -1.07 17.65
N GLU A 279 13.68 -1.97 17.67
CA GLU A 279 13.48 -2.96 16.61
C GLU A 279 13.06 -2.34 15.28
N TRP A 280 12.44 -1.16 15.29
CA TRP A 280 12.11 -0.44 14.08
C TRP A 280 13.36 0.24 13.50
N LEU A 281 14.20 0.85 14.34
CA LEU A 281 15.49 1.42 13.93
C LEU A 281 16.45 0.36 13.35
N LEU A 282 16.36 -0.87 13.86
CA LEU A 282 17.13 -2.02 13.37
C LEU A 282 16.50 -2.71 12.14
N GLY A 283 15.38 -2.18 11.64
CA GLY A 283 14.72 -2.69 10.44
C GLY A 283 13.92 -3.96 10.63
N HIS A 284 13.75 -4.50 11.84
CA HIS A 284 13.07 -5.78 12.08
C HIS A 284 11.54 -5.80 11.75
N GLY A 285 10.98 -4.71 11.21
CA GLY A 285 9.55 -4.54 10.92
C GLY A 285 8.77 -3.97 12.11
N VAL A 286 7.66 -3.29 11.81
CA VAL A 286 6.79 -2.64 12.80
C VAL A 286 5.68 -3.56 13.28
N SER A 287 5.23 -3.37 14.51
CA SER A 287 4.07 -4.04 15.11
C SER A 287 3.38 -3.08 16.08
N GLU A 288 2.30 -3.50 16.73
CA GLU A 288 1.67 -2.70 17.79
C GLU A 288 2.62 -2.39 18.94
N LYS A 289 3.66 -3.21 19.13
CA LYS A 289 4.69 -2.99 20.15
C LYS A 289 5.54 -1.75 19.90
N CYS A 290 5.57 -1.24 18.67
CA CYS A 290 6.24 0.03 18.36
C CYS A 290 5.44 1.21 18.93
N ASP A 291 4.12 1.21 18.79
CA ASP A 291 3.25 2.23 19.40
C ASP A 291 3.30 2.19 20.92
N ILE A 292 3.35 0.98 21.51
CA ILE A 292 3.51 0.79 22.95
C ILE A 292 4.83 1.41 23.44
N TYR A 293 5.92 1.21 22.72
CA TYR A 293 7.20 1.84 23.05
C TYR A 293 7.09 3.37 22.98
N SER A 294 6.55 3.92 21.90
CA SER A 294 6.35 5.36 21.75
C SER A 294 5.45 5.94 22.85
N PHE A 295 4.41 5.21 23.27
CA PHE A 295 3.55 5.57 24.39
C PHE A 295 4.30 5.62 25.73
N GLY A 296 5.17 4.63 26.00
CA GLY A 296 6.04 4.65 27.18
C GLY A 296 6.94 5.89 27.24
N MET A 297 7.49 6.29 26.08
CA MET A 297 8.25 7.54 25.95
C MET A 297 7.37 8.76 26.27
N VAL A 298 6.14 8.82 25.76
CA VAL A 298 5.19 9.91 26.05
C VAL A 298 4.87 9.99 27.55
N ILE A 299 4.67 8.87 28.26
CA ILE A 299 4.42 8.88 29.71
C ILE A 299 5.59 9.56 30.44
N LEU A 300 6.84 9.23 30.10
CA LEU A 300 7.99 9.86 30.76
C LEU A 300 7.99 11.38 30.57
N GLU A 301 7.66 11.87 29.38
CA GLU A 301 7.56 13.31 29.11
C GLU A 301 6.39 13.97 29.84
N ILE A 302 5.26 13.27 29.96
CA ILE A 302 4.12 13.72 30.78
C ILE A 302 4.55 13.90 32.24
N ILE A 303 5.32 12.96 32.80
CA ILE A 303 5.78 13.05 34.20
C ILE A 303 6.79 14.19 34.36
N GLY A 304 7.82 14.23 33.52
CA GLY A 304 8.96 15.12 33.70
C GLY A 304 8.81 16.52 33.11
N GLY A 305 7.81 16.75 32.26
CA GLY A 305 7.60 18.03 31.59
C GLY A 305 8.77 18.48 30.70
N ARG A 306 9.59 17.53 30.23
CA ARG A 306 10.81 17.76 29.44
C ARG A 306 10.97 16.68 28.39
N ARG A 307 11.61 17.01 27.26
CA ARG A 307 11.81 16.06 26.16
C ARG A 307 12.71 14.90 26.58
N ASN A 308 12.44 13.70 26.07
CA ASN A 308 13.22 12.50 26.38
C ASN A 308 14.65 12.52 25.83
N VAL A 309 14.85 13.18 24.69
CA VAL A 309 16.13 13.29 24.01
C VAL A 309 16.44 14.78 23.82
N CYS A 310 17.48 15.25 24.48
CA CYS A 310 17.94 16.64 24.38
C CYS A 310 19.45 16.68 24.11
N LEU A 311 19.88 17.52 23.18
CA LEU A 311 21.29 17.81 22.99
C LEU A 311 21.69 18.89 24.00
N ILE A 312 22.66 18.60 24.87
CA ILE A 312 23.23 19.60 25.77
C ILE A 312 24.55 20.09 25.18
N GLU A 313 24.63 21.39 24.92
CA GLU A 313 25.87 22.07 24.54
C GLU A 313 26.55 22.63 25.81
N HIS A 314 27.75 22.12 26.14
CA HIS A 314 28.58 22.69 27.21
C HIS A 314 29.59 23.69 26.60
N GLY A 315 29.20 24.96 26.55
CA GLY A 315 30.04 26.05 26.04
C GLY A 315 30.13 26.12 24.51
N ASN A 316 30.93 27.05 23.98
CA ASN A 316 31.10 27.33 22.54
C ASN A 316 31.85 26.23 21.74
N ASP A 317 32.21 25.12 22.39
CA ASP A 317 33.02 24.07 21.79
C ASP A 317 32.13 22.95 21.22
N LYS A 318 31.96 22.94 19.89
CA LYS A 318 31.13 21.97 19.16
C LYS A 318 31.57 20.51 19.36
N SER A 319 32.77 20.28 19.88
CA SER A 319 33.34 18.95 20.16
C SER A 319 32.80 18.27 21.42
N LYS A 320 32.03 18.98 22.29
CA LYS A 320 31.50 18.46 23.57
C LYS A 320 29.98 18.31 23.59
N ARG A 321 29.38 17.99 22.45
CA ARG A 321 27.94 17.72 22.34
C ARG A 321 27.63 16.38 23.01
N LYS A 322 26.86 16.41 24.10
CA LYS A 322 26.42 15.18 24.80
C LYS A 322 24.90 15.09 24.76
N TRP A 323 24.39 13.96 24.28
CA TRP A 323 22.97 13.65 24.33
C TRP A 323 22.58 13.31 25.77
N GLN A 324 21.57 14.02 26.29
CA GLN A 324 20.89 13.66 27.52
C GLN A 324 19.69 12.78 27.17
N TYR A 325 19.63 11.61 27.79
CA TYR A 325 18.54 10.66 27.65
C TYR A 325 17.77 10.57 28.96
N PHE A 326 16.59 11.17 28.99
CA PHE A 326 15.79 11.27 30.20
C PHE A 326 15.39 9.91 30.79
N PRO A 327 15.01 8.87 30.01
CA PRO A 327 14.67 7.57 30.58
C PRO A 327 15.79 6.97 31.44
N LYS A 328 17.07 7.18 31.08
CA LYS A 328 18.21 6.75 31.89
C LYS A 328 18.23 7.42 33.28
N ILE A 329 17.98 8.73 33.32
CA ILE A 329 17.92 9.49 34.57
C ILE A 329 16.75 9.01 35.43
N VAL A 330 15.60 8.72 34.82
CA VAL A 330 14.44 8.18 35.54
C VAL A 330 14.77 6.80 36.12
N ASN A 331 15.48 5.95 35.39
CA ASN A 331 15.87 4.63 35.86
C ASN A 331 16.82 4.71 37.07
N GLU A 332 17.80 5.62 37.03
CA GLU A 332 18.72 5.88 38.15
C GLU A 332 17.94 6.37 39.38
N LYS A 333 17.03 7.32 39.20
CA LYS A 333 16.20 7.86 40.28
C LYS A 333 15.21 6.86 40.85
N LEU A 334 14.70 5.95 40.01
CA LEU A 334 13.86 4.84 40.44
C LEU A 334 14.64 3.90 41.37
N LYS A 335 15.87 3.52 41.01
CA LYS A 335 16.75 2.69 41.83
C LYS A 335 17.14 3.35 43.15
N GLU A 336 17.30 4.67 43.15
CA GLU A 336 17.54 5.46 44.37
C GLU A 336 16.28 5.63 45.25
N GLY A 337 15.10 5.24 44.78
CA GLY A 337 13.82 5.48 45.46
C GLY A 337 13.37 6.95 45.46
N LYS A 338 13.97 7.80 44.61
CA LYS A 338 13.78 9.25 44.57
C LYS A 338 12.88 9.69 43.41
N LEU A 339 11.70 9.07 43.30
CA LEU A 339 10.79 9.31 42.18
C LEU A 339 10.27 10.76 42.13
N MET A 340 10.08 11.43 43.26
CA MET A 340 9.61 12.82 43.28
C MET A 340 10.56 13.81 42.59
N GLU A 341 11.86 13.48 42.49
CA GLU A 341 12.84 14.32 41.79
C GLU A 341 12.70 14.30 40.26
N ILE A 342 11.97 13.32 39.70
CA ILE A 342 11.76 13.21 38.25
C ILE A 342 10.59 14.07 37.77
N VAL A 343 9.69 14.44 38.68
CA VAL A 343 8.44 15.12 38.37
C VAL A 343 8.73 16.54 37.91
N ASP A 344 7.95 17.03 36.94
CA ASP A 344 8.00 18.42 36.52
C ASP A 344 7.92 19.37 37.74
N HIS A 345 9.01 20.08 38.01
CA HIS A 345 9.14 21.05 39.10
C HIS A 345 8.00 22.08 39.17
N ARG A 346 7.34 22.38 38.04
CA ARG A 346 6.18 23.30 38.04
C ARG A 346 4.97 22.73 38.79
N LEU A 347 4.89 21.41 38.95
CA LEU A 347 3.83 20.74 39.72
C LEU A 347 4.10 20.77 41.23
N THR A 348 5.36 20.87 41.64
CA THR A 348 5.76 20.83 43.06
C THR A 348 5.66 22.21 43.74
N ILE A 349 5.85 23.29 42.98
CA ILE A 349 5.82 24.68 43.50
C ILE A 349 4.41 25.12 43.94
N GLY A 350 3.36 24.52 43.37
CA GLY A 350 1.95 24.92 43.61
C GLY A 350 1.20 24.16 44.70
N GLY A 351 1.89 23.36 45.53
CA GLY A 351 1.23 22.49 46.52
C GLY A 351 0.43 21.34 45.88
N GLY A 352 0.80 20.92 44.67
CA GLY A 352 0.07 19.92 43.90
C GLY A 352 0.04 18.57 44.60
N GLY A 353 -1.17 18.07 44.87
CA GLY A 353 -1.44 16.74 45.42
C GLY A 353 -1.09 15.63 44.44
N ILE A 354 0.21 15.48 44.15
CA ILE A 354 0.74 14.37 43.36
C ILE A 354 0.56 13.10 44.19
N ASP A 355 -0.23 12.15 43.70
CA ASP A 355 -0.31 10.84 44.31
C ASP A 355 0.94 10.04 43.96
N GLU A 356 1.81 9.80 44.95
CA GLU A 356 3.02 9.00 44.78
C GLU A 356 2.75 7.58 44.25
N ARG A 357 1.57 7.01 44.55
CA ARG A 357 1.17 5.70 44.04
C ARG A 357 0.87 5.75 42.55
N GLU A 358 0.22 6.81 42.09
CA GLU A 358 -0.03 7.06 40.67
C GLU A 358 1.28 7.35 39.93
N LEU A 359 2.18 8.14 40.54
CA LEU A 359 3.51 8.42 39.99
C LEU A 359 4.29 7.12 39.79
N LYS A 360 4.39 6.31 40.86
CA LYS A 360 5.08 5.02 40.80
C LYS A 360 4.49 4.10 39.74
N ARG A 361 3.16 4.06 39.63
CA ARG A 361 2.44 3.29 38.61
C ARG A 361 2.76 3.77 37.19
N LEU A 362 2.71 5.07 36.93
CA LEU A 362 3.05 5.62 35.61
C LEU A 362 4.49 5.32 35.22
N VAL A 363 5.44 5.48 36.15
CA VAL A 363 6.85 5.13 35.93
C VAL A 363 6.96 3.65 35.59
N TYR A 364 6.39 2.75 36.38
CA TYR A 364 6.47 1.31 36.12
C TYR A 364 5.88 0.93 34.77
N VAL A 365 4.70 1.46 34.43
CA VAL A 365 4.06 1.23 33.12
C VAL A 365 4.95 1.75 31.99
N ALA A 366 5.53 2.95 32.12
CA ALA A 366 6.44 3.49 31.12
C ALA A 366 7.64 2.55 30.88
N PHE A 367 8.25 2.05 31.96
CA PHE A 367 9.39 1.13 31.89
C PHE A 367 9.04 -0.25 31.32
N TRP A 368 7.83 -0.77 31.59
CA TRP A 368 7.32 -1.96 30.91
C TRP A 368 7.13 -1.73 29.40
N CYS A 369 6.68 -0.53 29.01
CA CYS A 369 6.46 -0.16 27.62
C CYS A 369 7.76 0.05 26.82
N ILE A 370 8.83 0.58 27.42
CA ILE A 370 10.08 0.91 26.71
C ILE A 370 11.13 -0.21 26.71
N GLN A 371 10.78 -1.44 27.13
CA GLN A 371 11.70 -2.57 27.12
C GLN A 371 12.29 -2.82 25.73
N GLU A 372 13.58 -3.14 25.64
CA GLU A 372 14.23 -3.48 24.36
C GLU A 372 13.67 -4.77 23.77
N ASN A 373 13.39 -5.74 24.63
CA ASN A 373 12.74 -6.98 24.20
C ASN A 373 11.25 -6.75 23.97
N VAL A 374 10.87 -6.79 22.70
CA VAL A 374 9.51 -6.63 22.18
C VAL A 374 8.49 -7.55 22.88
N ARG A 375 8.92 -8.73 23.34
CA ARG A 375 8.04 -9.72 24.02
C ARG A 375 7.68 -9.31 25.44
N LEU A 376 8.55 -8.55 26.13
CA LEU A 376 8.29 -8.07 27.49
C LEU A 376 7.29 -6.92 27.52
N ARG A 377 7.15 -6.17 26.41
CA ARG A 377 6.20 -5.06 26.34
C ARG A 377 4.76 -5.59 26.44
N PRO A 378 3.94 -5.06 27.36
CA PRO A 378 2.54 -5.45 27.52
C PRO A 378 1.71 -5.04 26.28
N SER A 379 0.52 -5.63 26.12
CA SER A 379 -0.46 -5.14 25.16
C SER A 379 -1.10 -3.83 25.65
N MET A 380 -1.65 -3.00 24.75
CA MET A 380 -2.32 -1.77 25.18
C MET A 380 -3.53 -2.01 26.10
N ALA A 381 -4.30 -3.08 25.94
CA ALA A 381 -5.34 -3.43 26.91
C ALA A 381 -4.77 -3.68 28.30
N ARG A 382 -3.65 -4.40 28.38
CA ARG A 382 -2.97 -4.63 29.65
C ARG A 382 -2.45 -3.33 30.25
N VAL A 383 -1.92 -2.42 29.43
CA VAL A 383 -1.51 -1.08 29.86
C VAL A 383 -2.69 -0.29 30.44
N VAL A 384 -3.87 -0.34 29.81
CA VAL A 384 -5.08 0.31 30.34
C VAL A 384 -5.46 -0.26 31.71
N GLU A 385 -5.49 -1.59 31.86
CA GLU A 385 -5.76 -2.24 33.15
C GLU A 385 -4.77 -1.83 34.25
N MET A 386 -3.48 -1.77 33.89
CA MET A 386 -2.40 -1.35 34.79
C MET A 386 -2.60 0.10 35.25
N LEU A 387 -2.86 1.03 34.32
CA LEU A 387 -3.04 2.45 34.62
C LEU A 387 -4.30 2.70 35.48
N GLU A 388 -5.42 2.06 35.13
CA GLU A 388 -6.67 2.18 35.89
C GLU A 388 -6.63 1.47 37.26
N GLY A 389 -5.53 0.77 37.57
CA GLY A 389 -5.34 0.09 38.85
C GLY A 389 -6.19 -1.17 39.00
N ARG A 390 -6.71 -1.71 37.89
CA ARG A 390 -7.44 -2.99 37.89
C ARG A 390 -6.51 -4.17 38.17
N VAL A 391 -5.23 -4.02 37.84
CA VAL A 391 -4.20 -5.02 38.12
C VAL A 391 -2.94 -4.38 38.70
N THR A 392 -2.31 -5.10 39.62
CA THR A 392 -1.05 -4.69 40.26
C THR A 392 0.08 -4.64 39.24
N VAL A 393 0.82 -3.53 39.23
CA VAL A 393 1.98 -3.34 38.36
C VAL A 393 3.22 -3.76 39.13
N GLU A 394 3.83 -4.86 38.69
CA GLU A 394 5.11 -5.34 39.23
C GLU A 394 6.26 -4.42 38.81
N GLU A 395 7.35 -4.47 39.58
CA GLU A 395 8.56 -3.73 39.24
C GLU A 395 9.10 -4.20 37.87
N PRO A 396 9.34 -3.27 36.94
CA PRO A 396 9.76 -3.62 35.59
C PRO A 396 11.19 -4.18 35.58
N PRO A 397 11.51 -5.09 34.64
CA PRO A 397 12.88 -5.54 34.43
C PRO A 397 13.82 -4.38 34.08
N ASP A 398 15.09 -4.53 34.48
CA ASP A 398 16.15 -3.60 34.13
C ASP A 398 16.30 -3.47 32.61
N THR A 399 16.13 -2.25 32.11
CA THR A 399 16.35 -1.89 30.70
C THR A 399 17.80 -1.49 30.48
N GLN A 400 18.38 -1.93 29.36
CA GLN A 400 19.78 -1.67 29.04
C GLN A 400 19.99 -0.28 28.42
N MET A 401 18.90 0.45 28.13
CA MET A 401 18.87 1.77 27.51
C MET A 401 19.66 1.82 26.20
N VAL A 402 19.55 0.76 25.39
CA VAL A 402 20.37 0.55 24.17
C VAL A 402 20.18 1.65 23.10
N ILE A 403 19.08 2.40 23.20
CA ILE A 403 18.81 3.56 22.36
C ILE A 403 19.83 4.68 22.56
N VAL A 404 20.43 4.81 23.75
CA VAL A 404 21.50 5.79 24.00
C VAL A 404 22.66 5.56 23.04
N ASP A 405 23.09 4.31 22.92
CA ASP A 405 24.22 3.91 22.07
C ASP A 405 23.90 4.15 20.60
N LEU A 406 22.67 3.81 20.17
CA LEU A 406 22.14 4.08 18.81
C LEU A 406 22.05 5.57 18.47
N LEU A 407 21.71 6.42 19.44
CA LEU A 407 21.60 7.87 19.26
C LEU A 407 22.95 8.58 19.30
N SER A 408 23.96 8.00 19.97
CA SER A 408 25.33 8.54 20.01
C SER A 408 26.18 8.20 18.78
N MET A 409 25.66 7.40 17.84
CA MET A 409 26.35 7.12 16.58
C MET A 409 26.19 8.31 15.63
N ASP A 410 27.17 9.23 15.60
CA ASP A 410 27.24 10.26 14.57
C ASP A 410 27.58 9.63 13.20
N GLU A 411 26.98 10.13 12.11
CA GLU A 411 27.15 9.59 10.75
C GLU A 411 28.57 9.76 10.17
N ASP A 412 29.46 10.47 10.86
CA ASP A 412 30.76 10.90 10.34
C ASP A 412 32.00 10.20 10.96
N GLN A 413 31.87 9.19 11.84
CA GLN A 413 33.05 8.48 12.41
C GLN A 413 32.94 6.94 12.45
N GLN A 414 33.68 6.31 11.54
CA GLN A 414 34.46 5.05 11.67
C GLN A 414 33.76 3.65 11.79
N PRO A 415 34.49 2.57 11.38
CA PRO A 415 33.95 1.22 11.12
C PRO A 415 33.49 0.38 12.34
N GLU A 416 33.59 0.90 13.57
CA GLU A 416 33.14 0.18 14.79
C GLU A 416 31.61 0.18 14.96
N ALA A 417 30.91 1.12 14.31
CA ALA A 417 29.45 1.21 14.29
C ALA A 417 28.74 -0.09 13.88
N GLY A 418 29.35 -0.87 12.99
CA GLY A 418 28.80 -2.15 12.52
C GLY A 418 28.84 -3.27 13.57
N HIS A 419 29.79 -3.25 14.51
CA HIS A 419 29.90 -4.24 15.58
C HIS A 419 28.91 -3.92 16.71
N GLU A 420 28.77 -2.65 17.05
CA GLU A 420 27.83 -2.15 18.04
C GLU A 420 26.39 -2.43 17.61
N ARG A 421 26.00 -2.10 16.36
CA ARG A 421 24.68 -2.45 15.81
C ARG A 421 24.37 -3.95 15.86
N LYS A 422 25.36 -4.83 15.64
CA LYS A 422 25.20 -6.28 15.78
C LYS A 422 24.99 -6.72 17.23
N ARG A 423 25.71 -6.11 18.18
CA ARG A 423 25.54 -6.34 19.62
C ARG A 423 24.14 -5.91 20.08
N ILE A 424 23.72 -4.72 19.64
CA ILE A 424 22.39 -4.15 19.90
C ILE A 424 21.28 -5.02 19.29
N ALA A 425 21.43 -5.47 18.06
CA ALA A 425 20.48 -6.39 17.41
C ALA A 425 20.32 -7.71 18.17
N LYS A 426 21.39 -8.21 18.80
CA LYS A 426 21.39 -9.42 19.65
C LYS A 426 20.72 -9.21 21.01
N LEU A 427 20.60 -7.97 21.48
CA LEU A 427 19.88 -7.61 22.70
C LEU A 427 18.38 -7.41 22.44
N VAL A 428 18.06 -6.84 21.27
CA VAL A 428 16.68 -6.67 20.79
C VAL A 428 16.08 -7.97 20.26
N SER A 429 16.89 -9.02 20.02
CA SER A 429 16.44 -10.36 19.63
C SER A 429 17.07 -11.47 20.50
N PRO A 430 16.29 -12.26 21.26
CA PRO A 430 16.85 -13.45 21.89
C PRO A 430 17.08 -14.52 20.81
N VAL A 431 18.33 -14.97 20.76
CA VAL A 431 18.88 -16.03 19.90
C VAL A 431 18.07 -17.33 20.00
N ASP A 432 17.53 -17.82 18.88
CA ASP A 432 17.49 -19.26 18.61
C ASP A 432 18.94 -19.70 18.37
N ARG A 433 19.53 -20.40 19.33
CA ARG A 433 20.91 -20.87 19.22
C ARG A 433 20.93 -22.07 18.28
N ASN A 434 21.36 -21.87 17.02
CA ASN A 434 22.20 -22.79 16.23
C ASN A 434 22.18 -22.46 14.73
N VAL A 435 23.02 -21.54 14.21
CA VAL A 435 23.66 -21.58 12.86
C VAL A 435 24.89 -20.64 12.87
N PRO A 436 26.04 -20.98 12.26
CA PRO A 436 27.26 -20.16 12.31
C PRO A 436 27.19 -18.89 11.43
N THR A 437 27.82 -17.83 11.94
CA THR A 437 28.08 -16.53 11.29
C THR A 437 29.02 -16.63 10.08
N THR A 438 28.60 -16.07 8.95
CA THR A 438 29.51 -15.54 7.92
C THR A 438 29.18 -14.08 7.62
N SER A 439 30.24 -13.26 7.58
CA SER A 439 30.20 -11.80 7.54
C SER A 439 29.84 -11.26 6.16
N ILE A 440 28.99 -10.23 6.09
CA ILE A 440 28.88 -9.38 4.90
C ILE A 440 29.18 -7.93 5.32
N ARG A 441 30.11 -7.34 4.56
CA ARG A 441 30.59 -5.95 4.65
C ARG A 441 29.55 -5.02 4.03
N SER A 442 29.35 -3.87 4.66
CA SER A 442 28.53 -2.77 4.17
C SER A 442 29.24 -2.01 3.05
N PHE A 443 28.52 -1.67 1.98
CA PHE A 443 28.85 -0.52 1.15
C PHE A 443 27.67 0.46 1.11
N SER A 444 28.00 1.71 1.35
CA SER A 444 27.13 2.88 1.46
C SER A 444 26.84 3.48 0.08
N MET A 445 25.63 4.02 -0.09
CA MET A 445 25.18 4.81 -1.23
C MET A 445 25.55 6.29 -1.03
N SER A 446 25.94 6.96 -2.12
CA SER A 446 25.96 8.42 -2.22
C SER A 446 25.08 8.88 -3.39
N VAL A 447 24.28 9.90 -3.11
CA VAL A 447 23.32 10.57 -3.99
C VAL A 447 24.03 11.66 -4.78
N LEU A 448 23.73 11.82 -6.08
CA LEU A 448 23.86 13.12 -6.76
C LEU A 448 22.83 13.33 -7.88
N SER A 449 22.10 14.44 -7.71
CA SER A 449 21.76 15.45 -8.72
C SER A 449 20.80 15.10 -9.88
N GLY A 450 19.73 15.90 -9.99
CA GLY A 450 18.67 15.75 -10.98
C GLY A 450 18.86 16.51 -12.29
N ARG A 451 17.80 16.48 -13.12
CA ARG A 451 17.26 17.58 -13.95
C ARG A 451 16.12 17.06 -14.85
N ASN A 452 15.04 17.85 -14.88
CA ASN A 452 13.99 18.08 -15.89
C ASN A 452 13.74 17.03 -17.00
N ILE A 453 12.46 16.72 -17.26
CA ILE A 453 11.69 17.17 -18.45
C ILE A 453 10.23 16.63 -18.40
N GLU A 454 9.31 17.58 -18.51
CA GLU A 454 7.93 17.60 -19.05
C GLU A 454 7.02 16.36 -19.04
N GLN A 455 5.88 16.54 -18.35
CA GLN A 455 4.61 15.84 -18.56
C GLN A 455 3.96 16.23 -19.90
N THR A 456 3.34 15.28 -20.58
CA THR A 456 2.05 15.52 -21.26
C THR A 456 1.01 14.46 -20.91
N ARG A 457 -0.16 14.98 -20.53
CA ARG A 457 -1.38 14.32 -20.08
C ARG A 457 -2.02 13.47 -21.18
N HIS A 458 -2.69 12.37 -20.82
CA HIS A 458 -4.11 12.20 -21.18
C HIS A 458 -4.88 11.25 -20.23
N LYS A 459 -5.91 11.85 -19.61
CA LYS A 459 -7.15 11.31 -18.99
C LYS A 459 -7.90 10.38 -19.99
N ARG A 460 -8.76 9.39 -19.66
CA ARG A 460 -9.63 9.10 -18.50
C ARG A 460 -10.47 7.82 -18.77
N ARG A 461 -10.95 7.19 -17.69
CA ARG A 461 -12.30 6.61 -17.41
C ARG A 461 -12.78 5.30 -18.07
N ALA A 462 -13.12 4.32 -17.22
CA ALA A 462 -14.48 3.90 -16.79
C ALA A 462 -14.29 3.06 -15.50
N ALA A 463 -14.98 3.19 -14.35
CA ALA A 463 -16.42 3.15 -14.01
C ALA A 463 -17.02 1.74 -14.20
N ARG A 464 -16.93 0.85 -13.20
CA ARG A 464 -17.81 0.69 -12.02
C ARG A 464 -19.20 0.14 -12.40
N VAL A 465 -19.44 -1.14 -12.10
CA VAL A 465 -20.78 -1.70 -11.89
C VAL A 465 -20.77 -2.49 -10.58
N GLN A 466 -21.75 -2.16 -9.74
CA GLN A 466 -22.03 -2.74 -8.44
C GLN A 466 -23.39 -3.41 -8.59
N VAL A 467 -23.49 -4.70 -8.27
CA VAL A 467 -24.79 -5.35 -8.09
C VAL A 467 -24.76 -6.12 -6.77
N LEU A 468 -25.70 -5.74 -5.91
CA LEU A 468 -26.13 -6.41 -4.70
C LEU A 468 -26.77 -7.76 -5.07
N CYS A 469 -26.47 -8.82 -4.32
CA CYS A 469 -27.54 -9.72 -3.91
C CYS A 469 -27.23 -10.43 -2.61
N SER A 470 -28.30 -10.56 -1.86
CA SER A 470 -28.48 -10.89 -0.45
C SER A 470 -28.38 -12.39 -0.15
N SER A 471 -27.86 -12.66 1.06
CA SER A 471 -28.29 -13.66 2.04
C SER A 471 -28.80 -15.01 1.54
N TRP A 472 -28.03 -16.08 1.81
CA TRP A 472 -28.47 -17.31 2.48
C TRP A 472 -27.23 -18.11 2.92
N SER A 473 -27.12 -18.40 4.21
CA SER A 473 -26.06 -19.27 4.76
C SER A 473 -26.66 -20.04 5.94
N LEU A 474 -26.90 -21.32 5.75
CA LEU A 474 -27.00 -22.30 6.82
C LEU A 474 -26.21 -23.54 6.40
N LEU A 475 -25.45 -24.06 7.38
CA LEU A 475 -24.75 -25.34 7.43
C LEU A 475 -23.33 -25.37 6.82
N SER A 476 -22.37 -25.14 7.71
CA SER A 476 -20.99 -25.62 7.62
C SER A 476 -20.94 -27.16 7.64
N PRO A 477 -19.90 -27.76 7.04
CA PRO A 477 -19.05 -28.61 7.86
C PRO A 477 -17.54 -28.40 7.60
N LEU A 478 -16.75 -28.52 8.68
CA LEU A 478 -15.30 -28.84 8.71
C LEU A 478 -14.99 -29.98 7.71
N PRO A 479 -13.77 -30.17 7.09
CA PRO A 479 -12.58 -30.66 7.83
C PRO A 479 -11.15 -30.60 7.15
N VAL A 480 -10.17 -31.24 7.83
CA VAL A 480 -8.90 -31.90 7.43
C VAL A 480 -7.60 -31.09 7.19
N HIS A 481 -6.61 -31.32 8.05
CA HIS A 481 -5.18 -31.02 7.84
C HIS A 481 -4.47 -32.20 7.15
N PHE A 482 -3.81 -31.95 6.01
CA PHE A 482 -2.81 -32.87 5.43
C PHE A 482 -1.41 -32.28 5.63
N LYS A 483 -0.50 -33.05 6.22
CA LYS A 483 0.92 -32.73 6.39
C LYS A 483 1.72 -33.65 5.47
N VAL A 484 2.26 -33.12 4.37
CA VAL A 484 3.10 -33.88 3.43
C VAL A 484 4.56 -33.54 3.71
N LYS A 485 5.35 -34.53 4.11
CA LYS A 485 6.80 -34.43 4.29
C LYS A 485 7.46 -35.12 3.08
N MET A 486 8.11 -34.38 2.19
CA MET A 486 8.87 -34.96 1.08
C MET A 486 10.34 -35.15 1.47
N SER A 487 10.85 -36.37 1.33
CA SER A 487 12.28 -36.70 1.29
C SER A 487 12.55 -37.40 -0.03
N LEU A 488 13.48 -36.88 -0.84
CA LEU A 488 13.93 -37.48 -2.09
C LEU A 488 15.29 -38.17 -1.88
N SER A 489 15.39 -39.44 -2.28
CA SER A 489 16.60 -40.27 -2.23
C SER A 489 17.01 -40.75 -3.62
N GLY A 490 18.31 -40.65 -3.95
CA GLY A 490 18.97 -41.24 -5.13
C GLY A 490 20.51 -41.09 -5.06
N PRO A 491 21.34 -41.95 -5.71
CA PRO A 491 22.54 -42.53 -5.09
C PRO A 491 23.91 -41.89 -5.42
N SER A 492 24.78 -41.97 -4.40
CA SER A 492 26.26 -42.08 -4.30
C SER A 492 27.25 -41.31 -5.22
N MET A 493 27.93 -40.37 -4.54
CA MET A 493 29.40 -40.15 -4.43
C MET A 493 30.21 -39.64 -5.64
N SER A 494 30.57 -38.34 -5.58
CA SER A 494 31.99 -37.94 -5.44
C SER A 494 32.15 -36.51 -4.89
N SER A 495 32.99 -36.40 -3.86
CA SER A 495 33.80 -35.27 -3.38
C SER A 495 33.31 -33.80 -3.50
N GLY A 496 33.01 -33.20 -2.34
CA GLY A 496 33.41 -31.82 -2.03
C GLY A 496 32.28 -30.80 -1.83
N GLY A 497 32.02 -30.46 -0.56
CA GLY A 497 31.16 -29.32 -0.17
C GLY A 497 29.75 -29.72 0.26
N LYS A 498 29.50 -29.85 1.56
CA LYS A 498 28.14 -30.01 2.11
C LYS A 498 27.39 -28.67 2.03
N THR A 499 26.75 -28.39 0.91
CA THR A 499 25.60 -27.48 0.87
C THR A 499 24.44 -28.17 1.57
N VAL A 500 24.08 -27.68 2.76
CA VAL A 500 22.87 -28.12 3.46
C VAL A 500 21.68 -27.63 2.64
N ARG A 501 21.11 -28.48 1.77
CA ARG A 501 19.85 -28.21 1.06
C ARG A 501 18.75 -28.00 2.09
N ARG A 502 18.28 -26.75 2.21
CA ARG A 502 17.19 -26.35 3.11
C ARG A 502 15.89 -26.85 2.49
N ALA A 503 15.15 -27.74 3.18
CA ALA A 503 13.85 -28.16 2.69
C ALA A 503 12.89 -26.95 2.70
N LEU A 504 12.37 -26.57 1.53
CA LEU A 504 11.36 -25.53 1.39
C LEU A 504 10.02 -26.07 1.91
N GLU A 505 9.51 -25.49 3.00
CA GLU A 505 8.21 -25.84 3.56
C GLU A 505 7.15 -24.92 2.98
N PHE A 506 6.37 -25.45 2.03
CA PHE A 506 5.25 -24.74 1.42
C PHE A 506 4.11 -24.59 2.44
N GLY A 507 3.45 -23.44 2.42
CA GLY A 507 2.33 -23.14 3.30
C GLY A 507 1.05 -23.89 2.92
N ARG A 508 -0.07 -23.54 3.56
CA ARG A 508 -1.36 -24.19 3.34
C ARG A 508 -1.83 -24.01 1.89
N THR A 509 -2.30 -25.11 1.29
CA THR A 509 -2.98 -25.10 -0.02
C THR A 509 -4.48 -25.00 0.16
N TYR A 510 -5.11 -24.11 -0.59
CA TYR A 510 -6.56 -23.89 -0.63
C TYR A 510 -7.11 -24.44 -1.94
N VAL A 511 -8.25 -25.10 -1.89
CA VAL A 511 -8.86 -25.73 -3.08
C VAL A 511 -10.28 -25.22 -3.23
N VAL A 512 -10.55 -24.58 -4.38
CA VAL A 512 -11.91 -24.23 -4.80
C VAL A 512 -12.42 -25.36 -5.68
N ARG A 513 -13.49 -26.02 -5.24
CA ARG A 513 -14.09 -27.13 -5.98
C ARG A 513 -14.87 -26.61 -7.19
N PRO A 514 -14.87 -27.34 -8.32
CA PRO A 514 -15.71 -26.99 -9.45
C PRO A 514 -17.18 -27.06 -9.04
N LYS A 515 -17.97 -26.07 -9.47
CA LYS A 515 -19.42 -26.00 -9.24
C LYS A 515 -20.19 -26.86 -10.26
N GLY A 516 -19.60 -27.09 -11.42
CA GLY A 516 -20.12 -27.94 -12.50
C GLY A 516 -19.25 -29.17 -12.75
N LYS A 517 -19.37 -29.76 -13.95
CA LYS A 517 -18.53 -30.90 -14.35
C LYS A 517 -17.06 -30.48 -14.36
N HIS A 518 -16.23 -31.19 -13.60
CA HIS A 518 -14.78 -30.96 -13.55
C HIS A 518 -14.16 -31.30 -14.91
N GLN A 519 -13.65 -30.29 -15.61
CA GLN A 519 -13.03 -30.43 -16.94
C GLN A 519 -11.58 -29.93 -16.97
N ALA A 520 -11.23 -29.02 -16.06
CA ALA A 520 -9.88 -28.51 -15.94
C ALA A 520 -9.49 -28.25 -14.48
N THR A 521 -8.19 -28.34 -14.20
CA THR A 521 -7.59 -27.92 -12.93
C THR A 521 -6.55 -26.86 -13.21
N VAL A 522 -6.65 -25.73 -12.52
CA VAL A 522 -5.68 -24.63 -12.63
C VAL A 522 -5.04 -24.38 -11.27
N VAL A 523 -3.70 -24.48 -11.21
CA VAL A 523 -2.94 -24.02 -10.06
C VAL A 523 -2.74 -22.51 -10.18
N TRP A 524 -3.19 -21.74 -9.19
CA TRP A 524 -3.07 -20.28 -9.20
C TRP A 524 -2.13 -19.77 -8.10
N LEU A 525 -1.09 -19.06 -8.51
CA LEU A 525 0.01 -18.60 -7.66
C LEU A 525 -0.14 -17.13 -7.28
N HIS A 526 -0.06 -16.86 -5.98
CA HIS A 526 -0.18 -15.51 -5.43
C HIS A 526 1.10 -14.67 -5.63
N GLY A 527 1.01 -13.36 -5.42
CA GLY A 527 2.15 -12.43 -5.47
C GLY A 527 3.00 -12.45 -4.20
N LEU A 528 4.12 -11.72 -4.21
CA LEU A 528 5.04 -11.61 -3.07
C LEU A 528 4.32 -11.07 -1.82
N GLY A 529 4.47 -11.75 -0.67
CA GLY A 529 3.88 -11.33 0.60
C GLY A 529 2.39 -11.67 0.77
N ASP A 530 1.77 -12.30 -0.22
CA ASP A 530 0.37 -12.78 -0.16
C ASP A 530 0.31 -14.28 0.21
N ASN A 531 -0.87 -14.89 0.18
CA ASN A 531 -1.08 -16.31 0.42
C ASN A 531 -2.20 -16.91 -0.46
N GLY A 532 -2.33 -18.24 -0.45
CA GLY A 532 -3.33 -18.94 -1.27
C GLY A 532 -4.79 -18.66 -0.87
N SER A 533 -5.06 -18.21 0.36
CA SER A 533 -6.42 -17.94 0.82
C SER A 533 -7.03 -16.76 0.08
N SER A 534 -6.27 -15.67 -0.08
CA SER A 534 -6.72 -14.44 -0.75
C SER A 534 -7.22 -14.72 -2.16
N TRP A 535 -6.47 -15.52 -2.92
CA TRP A 535 -6.83 -15.88 -4.30
C TRP A 535 -7.94 -16.90 -4.38
N SER A 536 -8.02 -17.86 -3.46
CA SER A 536 -9.11 -18.84 -3.44
C SER A 536 -10.48 -18.16 -3.35
N GLN A 537 -10.61 -17.11 -2.54
CA GLN A 537 -11.84 -16.34 -2.40
C GLN A 537 -12.21 -15.60 -3.69
N LEU A 538 -11.24 -15.00 -4.38
CA LEU A 538 -11.48 -14.34 -5.66
C LEU A 538 -11.89 -15.35 -6.75
N LEU A 539 -11.15 -16.45 -6.89
CA LEU A 539 -11.37 -17.44 -7.94
C LEU A 539 -12.71 -18.18 -7.77
N GLU A 540 -13.19 -18.35 -6.54
CA GLU A 540 -14.52 -18.91 -6.24
C GLU A 540 -15.67 -18.05 -6.78
N THR A 541 -15.45 -16.74 -6.96
CA THR A 541 -16.45 -15.82 -7.52
C THR A 541 -16.50 -15.81 -9.04
N LEU A 542 -15.50 -16.37 -9.73
CA LEU A 542 -15.44 -16.35 -11.18
C LEU A 542 -16.50 -17.26 -11.82
N PRO A 543 -17.06 -16.89 -12.99
CA PRO A 543 -18.06 -17.67 -13.71
C PRO A 543 -17.42 -18.85 -14.48
N LEU A 544 -16.59 -19.64 -13.81
CA LEU A 544 -15.85 -20.78 -14.36
C LEU A 544 -16.22 -22.06 -13.58
N PRO A 545 -17.47 -22.55 -13.68
CA PRO A 545 -17.95 -23.64 -12.85
C PRO A 545 -17.22 -24.97 -13.11
N ASN A 546 -16.61 -25.14 -14.29
CA ASN A 546 -15.95 -26.38 -14.70
C ASN A 546 -14.47 -26.48 -14.28
N ILE A 547 -13.93 -25.44 -13.65
CA ILE A 547 -12.52 -25.38 -13.21
C ILE A 547 -12.42 -25.67 -11.71
N LYS A 548 -11.51 -26.60 -11.35
CA LYS A 548 -10.98 -26.74 -10.00
C LYS A 548 -9.80 -25.79 -9.83
N TRP A 549 -9.81 -24.95 -8.80
CA TRP A 549 -8.67 -24.09 -8.49
C TRP A 549 -7.85 -24.66 -7.34
N ILE A 550 -6.54 -24.69 -7.50
CA ILE A 550 -5.60 -25.04 -6.43
C ILE A 550 -4.74 -23.80 -6.16
N CYS A 551 -4.86 -23.24 -4.97
CA CYS A 551 -4.16 -22.02 -4.55
C CYS A 551 -3.16 -22.38 -3.44
N PRO A 552 -1.92 -22.81 -3.78
CA PRO A 552 -0.89 -23.08 -2.79
C PRO A 552 -0.38 -21.78 -2.17
N THR A 553 0.22 -21.88 -0.98
CA THR A 553 0.92 -20.77 -0.33
C THR A 553 2.42 -20.99 -0.41
N ALA A 554 3.15 -19.99 -0.89
CA ALA A 554 4.60 -20.02 -1.02
C ALA A 554 5.31 -20.20 0.34
N PRO A 555 6.54 -20.75 0.37
CA PRO A 555 7.33 -20.84 1.59
C PRO A 555 7.67 -19.44 2.12
N THR A 556 7.82 -19.34 3.44
CA THR A 556 8.37 -18.12 4.06
C THR A 556 9.89 -18.19 4.00
N GLN A 557 10.51 -17.35 3.17
CA GLN A 557 11.95 -17.36 2.92
C GLN A 557 12.53 -15.95 2.89
N PRO A 558 13.81 -15.77 3.30
CA PRO A 558 14.48 -14.48 3.27
C PRO A 558 14.62 -13.98 1.82
N MET A 559 14.29 -12.71 1.59
CA MET A 559 14.34 -12.08 0.26
C MET A 559 15.48 -11.07 0.16
N THR A 560 16.38 -11.24 -0.80
CA THR A 560 17.54 -10.37 -1.03
C THR A 560 17.14 -8.93 -1.40
N MET A 561 16.10 -8.74 -2.22
CA MET A 561 15.52 -7.41 -2.51
C MET A 561 15.01 -6.70 -1.25
N PHE A 562 14.69 -7.46 -0.21
CA PHE A 562 14.33 -6.94 1.11
C PHE A 562 15.50 -7.03 2.10
N GLY A 563 16.76 -7.08 1.65
CA GLY A 563 17.92 -7.16 2.54
C GLY A 563 17.95 -8.42 3.42
N GLY A 564 17.33 -9.51 2.98
CA GLY A 564 17.23 -10.79 3.70
C GLY A 564 15.99 -10.95 4.59
N PHE A 565 15.01 -10.03 4.55
CA PHE A 565 13.78 -10.19 5.34
C PHE A 565 12.90 -11.35 4.84
N PRO A 566 12.35 -12.19 5.74
CA PRO A 566 11.48 -13.29 5.36
C PRO A 566 10.13 -12.79 4.85
N SER A 567 9.71 -13.29 3.69
CA SER A 567 8.38 -13.06 3.11
C SER A 567 7.87 -14.35 2.48
N THR A 568 6.55 -14.44 2.23
CA THR A 568 5.99 -15.52 1.40
C THR A 568 6.36 -15.27 -0.05
N ALA A 569 7.29 -16.07 -0.56
CA ALA A 569 7.87 -15.87 -1.88
C ALA A 569 8.13 -17.21 -2.57
N TRP A 570 7.97 -17.25 -3.89
CA TRP A 570 8.19 -18.47 -4.67
C TRP A 570 9.68 -18.74 -4.90
N PHE A 571 10.47 -17.68 -5.05
CA PHE A 571 11.92 -17.69 -5.28
C PHE A 571 12.51 -16.37 -4.81
N ASP A 572 13.82 -16.33 -4.58
CA ASP A 572 14.50 -15.10 -4.19
C ASP A 572 14.68 -14.16 -5.39
N VAL A 573 14.52 -12.86 -5.14
CA VAL A 573 14.74 -11.79 -6.13
C VAL A 573 15.63 -10.78 -5.46
N GLU A 574 16.77 -10.47 -6.07
CA GLU A 574 17.71 -9.45 -5.59
C GLU A 574 17.34 -8.07 -6.16
N ASP A 575 17.09 -7.99 -7.46
CA ASP A 575 16.55 -6.81 -8.15
C ASP A 575 15.79 -7.28 -9.41
N LEU A 576 14.87 -6.46 -9.93
CA LEU A 576 14.20 -6.68 -11.22
C LEU A 576 15.03 -6.13 -12.40
N SER A 577 16.27 -5.68 -12.16
CA SER A 577 17.17 -5.24 -13.22
C SER A 577 17.64 -6.43 -14.06
N GLU A 578 17.95 -6.16 -15.32
CA GLU A 578 18.28 -7.21 -16.28
C GLU A 578 19.63 -7.87 -16.01
N ASP A 579 20.49 -7.26 -15.20
CA ASP A 579 21.89 -7.65 -15.03
C ASP A 579 22.13 -8.62 -13.86
N VAL A 580 21.09 -8.94 -13.10
CA VAL A 580 21.16 -9.85 -11.95
C VAL A 580 20.74 -11.27 -12.36
N ALA A 581 21.40 -12.28 -11.78
CA ALA A 581 21.08 -13.68 -12.05
C ALA A 581 19.80 -14.10 -11.32
N ASP A 582 18.91 -14.84 -12.01
CA ASP A 582 17.70 -15.38 -11.39
C ASP A 582 18.02 -16.51 -10.39
N ASP A 583 17.25 -16.60 -9.31
CA ASP A 583 17.28 -17.74 -8.36
C ASP A 583 16.69 -19.00 -9.00
N LEU A 584 17.52 -19.69 -9.79
CA LEU A 584 17.15 -20.94 -10.45
C LEU A 584 16.75 -22.06 -9.49
N GLU A 585 17.36 -22.12 -8.29
CA GLU A 585 17.05 -23.17 -7.31
C GLU A 585 15.65 -22.96 -6.73
N GLY A 586 15.30 -21.73 -6.33
CA GLY A 586 13.96 -21.37 -5.88
C GLY A 586 12.90 -21.54 -6.97
N LEU A 587 13.21 -21.10 -8.19
CA LEU A 587 12.31 -21.24 -9.35
C LEU A 587 12.00 -22.72 -9.66
N ASP A 588 13.02 -23.58 -9.68
CA ASP A 588 12.85 -25.02 -9.90
C ASP A 588 12.05 -25.67 -8.77
N ALA A 589 12.30 -25.29 -7.51
CA ALA A 589 11.56 -25.81 -6.37
C ALA A 589 10.07 -25.43 -6.42
N ALA A 590 9.77 -24.17 -6.74
CA ALA A 590 8.40 -23.69 -6.90
C ALA A 590 7.69 -24.37 -8.08
N ALA A 591 8.35 -24.46 -9.25
CA ALA A 591 7.79 -25.14 -10.42
C ALA A 591 7.57 -26.64 -10.17
N ALA A 592 8.48 -27.31 -9.45
CA ALA A 592 8.33 -28.71 -9.07
C ALA A 592 7.15 -28.91 -8.11
N HIS A 593 6.94 -28.00 -7.15
CA HIS A 593 5.77 -28.04 -6.27
C HIS A 593 4.47 -27.92 -7.06
N VAL A 594 4.41 -26.99 -8.02
CA VAL A 594 3.24 -26.81 -8.90
C VAL A 594 2.99 -28.05 -9.77
N ALA A 595 4.04 -28.58 -10.40
CA ALA A 595 3.93 -29.77 -11.23
C ALA A 595 3.47 -31.00 -10.43
N ASN A 596 3.91 -31.13 -9.17
CA ASN A 596 3.45 -32.19 -8.27
C ASN A 596 1.96 -32.06 -7.95
N LEU A 597 1.46 -30.85 -7.65
CA LEU A 597 0.03 -30.62 -7.43
C LEU A 597 -0.79 -31.04 -8.66
N LEU A 598 -0.34 -30.65 -9.85
CA LEU A 598 -0.99 -31.01 -11.11
C LEU A 598 -0.91 -32.52 -11.43
N SER A 599 0.19 -33.19 -11.05
CA SER A 599 0.38 -34.63 -11.32
C SER A 599 -0.62 -35.53 -10.57
N THR A 600 -1.30 -35.00 -9.55
CA THR A 600 -2.33 -35.72 -8.81
C THR A 600 -3.69 -35.72 -9.49
N GLU A 601 -3.85 -34.93 -10.55
CA GLU A 601 -5.11 -34.82 -11.28
C GLU A 601 -5.29 -35.97 -12.30
N PRO A 602 -6.53 -36.39 -12.59
CA PRO A 602 -6.82 -37.41 -13.60
C PRO A 602 -6.33 -37.03 -15.00
N ALA A 603 -5.99 -38.03 -15.82
CA ALA A 603 -5.40 -37.83 -17.15
C ALA A 603 -6.36 -37.17 -18.17
N ASP A 604 -7.67 -37.22 -17.94
CA ASP A 604 -8.70 -36.58 -18.76
C ASP A 604 -8.93 -35.10 -18.42
N ILE A 605 -8.36 -34.62 -17.31
CA ILE A 605 -8.47 -33.23 -16.85
C ILE A 605 -7.39 -32.37 -17.50
N LYS A 606 -7.82 -31.24 -18.09
CA LYS A 606 -6.90 -30.26 -18.67
C LYS A 606 -6.19 -29.49 -17.56
N LEU A 607 -4.87 -29.34 -17.66
CA LEU A 607 -4.04 -28.77 -16.60
C LEU A 607 -3.58 -27.37 -16.98
N GLY A 608 -3.78 -26.40 -16.09
CA GLY A 608 -3.34 -25.03 -16.29
C GLY A 608 -2.55 -24.47 -15.10
N ILE A 609 -1.76 -23.43 -15.37
CA ILE A 609 -1.08 -22.66 -14.33
C ILE A 609 -1.38 -21.19 -14.54
N GLY A 610 -1.72 -20.49 -13.47
CA GLY A 610 -1.97 -19.06 -13.45
C GLY A 610 -1.21 -18.40 -12.32
N GLY A 611 -1.04 -17.09 -12.39
CA GLY A 611 -0.55 -16.36 -11.23
C GLY A 611 -0.53 -14.87 -11.41
N PHE A 612 -0.28 -14.18 -10.30
CA PHE A 612 -0.14 -12.73 -10.24
C PHE A 612 1.24 -12.34 -9.71
N SER A 613 1.86 -11.30 -10.28
CA SER A 613 3.16 -10.78 -9.84
C SER A 613 4.24 -11.87 -9.85
N MET A 614 4.92 -12.11 -8.72
CA MET A 614 5.88 -13.21 -8.58
C MET A 614 5.28 -14.58 -8.94
N GLY A 615 4.00 -14.82 -8.66
CA GLY A 615 3.30 -16.04 -9.06
C GLY A 615 3.14 -16.14 -10.59
N ALA A 616 2.95 -15.02 -11.28
CA ALA A 616 2.97 -14.99 -12.75
C ALA A 616 4.36 -15.35 -13.28
N ALA A 617 5.43 -14.88 -12.64
CA ALA A 617 6.78 -15.24 -13.03
C ALA A 617 7.06 -16.75 -12.88
N THR A 618 6.62 -17.37 -11.78
CA THR A 618 6.70 -18.82 -11.59
C THR A 618 5.84 -19.60 -12.59
N SER A 619 4.66 -19.08 -12.94
CA SER A 619 3.77 -19.64 -13.97
C SER A 619 4.45 -19.69 -15.34
N LEU A 620 5.08 -18.58 -15.74
CA LEU A 620 5.82 -18.48 -17.00
C LEU A 620 7.09 -19.34 -17.01
N TYR A 621 7.82 -19.39 -15.90
CA TYR A 621 8.96 -20.29 -15.77
C TYR A 621 8.55 -21.76 -15.94
N SER A 622 7.44 -22.16 -15.31
CA SER A 622 6.86 -23.51 -15.46
C SER A 622 6.49 -23.82 -16.91
N ALA A 623 5.98 -22.83 -17.66
CA ALA A 623 5.71 -22.96 -19.09
C ALA A 623 6.99 -23.23 -19.91
N THR A 624 8.10 -22.56 -19.57
CA THR A 624 9.38 -22.82 -20.22
C THR A 624 9.94 -24.20 -19.87
N CYS A 625 9.81 -24.65 -18.62
CA CYS A 625 10.22 -25.99 -18.21
C CYS A 625 9.40 -27.08 -18.91
N PHE A 626 8.08 -26.87 -19.05
CA PHE A 626 7.22 -27.75 -19.83
C PHE A 626 7.67 -27.85 -21.30
N ALA A 627 7.94 -26.69 -21.92
CA ALA A 627 8.38 -26.63 -23.30
C ALA A 627 9.71 -27.36 -23.53
N VAL A 628 10.69 -27.14 -22.66
CA VAL A 628 11.99 -27.85 -22.68
C VAL A 628 11.84 -29.32 -22.25
N GLY A 629 10.78 -29.65 -21.51
CA GLY A 629 10.54 -30.96 -20.91
C GLY A 629 11.36 -31.23 -19.65
N LYS A 630 12.09 -30.25 -19.14
CA LYS A 630 12.96 -30.35 -17.97
C LYS A 630 12.98 -29.06 -17.16
N PHE A 631 13.22 -29.19 -15.85
CA PHE A 631 13.57 -28.08 -14.96
C PHE A 631 14.97 -27.54 -15.26
N GLY A 632 15.35 -26.40 -14.68
CA GLY A 632 16.67 -25.80 -14.82
C GLY A 632 17.81 -26.72 -14.36
N ASN A 633 17.55 -27.55 -13.35
CA ASN A 633 18.44 -28.56 -12.81
C ASN A 633 18.51 -29.86 -13.65
N GLY A 634 17.80 -29.93 -14.78
CA GLY A 634 17.82 -31.06 -15.72
C GLY A 634 16.84 -32.20 -15.39
N ASN A 635 16.13 -32.16 -14.26
CA ASN A 635 15.11 -33.16 -13.95
C ASN A 635 13.90 -33.05 -14.91
N PRO A 636 13.22 -34.16 -15.26
CA PRO A 636 12.06 -34.12 -16.15
C PRO A 636 10.89 -33.32 -15.57
N TYR A 637 10.22 -32.51 -16.40
CA TYR A 637 8.99 -31.81 -16.03
C TYR A 637 7.77 -32.73 -16.23
N PRO A 638 7.02 -33.10 -15.17
CA PRO A 638 6.07 -34.23 -15.25
C PRO A 638 4.66 -33.85 -15.74
N ALA A 639 4.30 -32.57 -15.74
CA ALA A 639 2.94 -32.13 -16.05
C ALA A 639 2.80 -31.66 -17.51
N ASN A 640 1.68 -32.01 -18.17
CA ASN A 640 1.35 -31.55 -19.52
C ASN A 640 0.44 -30.32 -19.46
N LEU A 641 0.96 -29.14 -19.82
CA LEU A 641 0.24 -27.88 -19.65
C LEU A 641 -0.65 -27.56 -20.85
N SER A 642 -1.93 -27.30 -20.57
CA SER A 642 -2.95 -26.93 -21.56
C SER A 642 -3.20 -25.42 -21.63
N ALA A 643 -2.87 -24.66 -20.58
CA ALA A 643 -3.00 -23.21 -20.56
C ALA A 643 -2.11 -22.55 -19.50
N VAL A 644 -1.56 -21.39 -19.81
CA VAL A 644 -0.73 -20.60 -18.88
C VAL A 644 -1.24 -19.17 -18.83
N VAL A 645 -1.41 -18.62 -17.62
CA VAL A 645 -1.82 -17.23 -17.39
C VAL A 645 -0.78 -16.53 -16.51
N GLY A 646 -0.42 -15.30 -16.86
CA GLY A 646 0.41 -14.43 -16.06
C GLY A 646 -0.17 -13.02 -15.99
N LEU A 647 -0.47 -12.55 -14.78
CA LEU A 647 -0.95 -11.19 -14.53
C LEU A 647 0.15 -10.38 -13.86
N SER A 648 0.45 -9.19 -14.39
CA SER A 648 1.41 -8.23 -13.79
C SER A 648 2.77 -8.86 -13.45
N GLY A 649 3.27 -9.74 -14.33
CA GLY A 649 4.48 -10.54 -14.10
C GLY A 649 5.62 -10.28 -15.08
N TRP A 650 6.71 -11.02 -14.93
CA TRP A 650 7.83 -11.05 -15.87
C TRP A 650 8.27 -12.49 -16.11
N LEU A 651 8.99 -12.75 -17.19
CA LEU A 651 9.56 -14.05 -17.52
C LEU A 651 10.98 -14.15 -16.93
N PRO A 652 11.20 -14.99 -15.90
CA PRO A 652 12.55 -15.29 -15.43
C PRO A 652 13.36 -16.00 -16.51
N CYS A 653 14.67 -15.85 -16.45
CA CYS A 653 15.63 -16.54 -17.32
C CYS A 653 15.50 -16.24 -18.82
N ALA A 654 14.81 -15.15 -19.20
CA ALA A 654 14.53 -14.79 -20.59
C ALA A 654 15.80 -14.75 -21.47
N LYS A 655 16.94 -14.28 -20.91
CA LYS A 655 18.24 -14.22 -21.62
C LYS A 655 18.80 -15.59 -22.01
N THR A 656 18.56 -16.61 -21.16
CA THR A 656 19.09 -17.97 -21.36
C THR A 656 18.11 -18.89 -22.08
N LEU A 657 16.85 -18.45 -22.26
CA LEU A 657 15.78 -19.25 -22.85
C LEU A 657 16.15 -19.79 -24.24
N LYS A 658 16.76 -18.96 -25.09
CA LYS A 658 17.21 -19.37 -26.44
C LYS A 658 18.19 -20.53 -26.40
N ASN A 659 19.10 -20.52 -25.43
CA ASN A 659 20.11 -21.57 -25.27
C ASN A 659 19.49 -22.86 -24.72
N LYS A 660 18.43 -22.75 -23.90
CA LYS A 660 17.74 -23.88 -23.28
C LYS A 660 16.82 -24.66 -24.23
N LEU A 661 16.19 -23.98 -25.21
CA LEU A 661 15.21 -24.61 -26.09
C LEU A 661 15.82 -25.50 -27.18
N GLY A 662 17.12 -25.34 -27.50
CA GLY A 662 17.83 -26.19 -28.46
C GLY A 662 17.17 -26.20 -29.86
N VAL A 663 17.52 -27.21 -30.68
CA VAL A 663 16.95 -27.42 -32.03
C VAL A 663 16.18 -28.75 -32.08
N ASP A 664 15.47 -29.08 -31.00
CA ASP A 664 14.68 -30.30 -30.92
C ASP A 664 13.26 -30.10 -31.49
N ASN A 665 12.84 -31.02 -32.35
CA ASN A 665 11.50 -31.04 -32.94
C ASN A 665 10.40 -31.19 -31.87
N GLU A 666 10.67 -31.91 -30.78
CA GLU A 666 9.70 -32.07 -29.69
C GLU A 666 9.50 -30.78 -28.89
N VAL A 667 10.60 -30.09 -28.57
CA VAL A 667 10.56 -28.78 -27.91
C VAL A 667 9.80 -27.77 -28.76
N THR A 668 10.08 -27.73 -30.06
CA THR A 668 9.38 -26.87 -31.03
C THR A 668 7.88 -27.14 -31.06
N ARG A 669 7.46 -28.41 -30.98
CA ARG A 669 6.04 -28.78 -30.91
C ARG A 669 5.40 -28.26 -29.62
N ARG A 670 6.07 -28.44 -28.47
CA ARG A 670 5.55 -28.03 -27.16
C ARG A 670 5.47 -26.51 -27.00
N THR A 671 6.46 -25.76 -27.49
CA THR A 671 6.42 -24.28 -27.50
C THR A 671 5.27 -23.77 -28.36
N ALA A 672 5.01 -24.38 -29.52
CA ALA A 672 3.91 -24.00 -30.39
C ALA A 672 2.53 -24.37 -29.82
N SER A 673 2.43 -25.44 -29.02
CA SER A 673 1.16 -25.97 -28.55
C SER A 673 0.57 -25.27 -27.33
N VAL A 674 1.40 -24.70 -26.44
CA VAL A 674 0.91 -24.14 -25.16
C VAL A 674 0.41 -22.70 -25.34
N PRO A 675 -0.88 -22.42 -25.11
CA PRO A 675 -1.39 -21.05 -25.11
C PRO A 675 -0.97 -20.32 -23.83
N ILE A 676 -0.49 -19.09 -23.99
CA ILE A 676 -0.05 -18.22 -22.88
C ILE A 676 -0.81 -16.90 -22.96
N LEU A 677 -1.49 -16.53 -21.87
CA LEU A 677 -2.08 -15.19 -21.69
C LEU A 677 -1.21 -14.40 -20.72
N LEU A 678 -0.81 -13.21 -21.15
CA LEU A 678 -0.11 -12.23 -20.36
C LEU A 678 -0.96 -10.96 -20.29
N CYS A 679 -1.36 -10.57 -19.09
CA CYS A 679 -2.06 -9.31 -18.86
C CYS A 679 -1.20 -8.41 -17.99
N HIS A 680 -1.12 -7.12 -18.34
CA HIS A 680 -0.26 -6.19 -17.61
C HIS A 680 -0.84 -4.78 -17.59
N GLY A 681 -0.80 -4.14 -16.42
CA GLY A 681 -1.17 -2.75 -16.27
C GLY A 681 -0.11 -1.79 -16.79
N LYS A 682 -0.49 -0.81 -17.62
CA LYS A 682 0.45 0.18 -18.17
C LYS A 682 0.99 1.16 -17.14
N VAL A 683 0.37 1.23 -15.96
CA VAL A 683 0.79 2.07 -14.84
C VAL A 683 1.18 1.22 -13.63
N ASP A 684 1.49 -0.07 -13.83
CA ASP A 684 2.06 -0.93 -12.81
C ASP A 684 3.44 -0.38 -12.41
N ASP A 685 3.54 0.05 -11.15
CA ASP A 685 4.71 0.66 -10.53
C ASP A 685 5.57 -0.34 -9.73
N VAL A 686 5.10 -1.57 -9.58
CA VAL A 686 5.83 -2.65 -8.88
C VAL A 686 6.56 -3.52 -9.90
N VAL A 687 5.84 -4.09 -10.85
CA VAL A 687 6.42 -4.78 -12.01
C VAL A 687 6.10 -3.93 -13.22
N MET A 688 7.04 -3.08 -13.64
CA MET A 688 6.83 -2.15 -14.76
C MET A 688 6.30 -2.88 -16.01
N TYR A 689 5.30 -2.30 -16.69
CA TYR A 689 4.71 -2.84 -17.92
C TYR A 689 5.72 -3.35 -18.97
N LYS A 690 6.86 -2.65 -19.08
CA LYS A 690 7.97 -3.01 -19.96
C LYS A 690 8.46 -4.47 -19.75
N PHE A 691 8.39 -4.98 -18.52
CA PHE A 691 8.82 -6.35 -18.21
C PHE A 691 7.85 -7.37 -18.78
N GLY A 692 6.54 -7.16 -18.65
CA GLY A 692 5.53 -8.00 -19.30
C GLY A 692 5.65 -7.98 -20.83
N GLU A 693 5.87 -6.80 -21.40
CA GLU A 693 6.05 -6.64 -22.86
C GLU A 693 7.31 -7.37 -23.36
N LYS A 694 8.44 -7.18 -22.68
CA LYS A 694 9.69 -7.91 -22.96
C LYS A 694 9.53 -9.41 -22.80
N SER A 695 8.76 -9.85 -21.80
CA SER A 695 8.47 -11.27 -21.57
C SER A 695 7.69 -11.87 -22.74
N SER A 696 6.67 -11.17 -23.24
CA SER A 696 5.94 -11.58 -24.43
C SER A 696 6.85 -11.64 -25.67
N GLN A 697 7.68 -10.63 -25.88
CA GLN A 697 8.63 -10.59 -27.00
C GLN A 697 9.65 -11.74 -26.92
N ALA A 698 10.18 -12.01 -25.74
CA ALA A 698 11.11 -13.10 -25.48
C ALA A 698 10.46 -14.46 -25.77
N LEU A 699 9.23 -14.71 -25.32
CA LEU A 699 8.50 -15.96 -25.64
C LEU A 699 8.28 -16.10 -27.15
N ASN A 700 7.79 -15.05 -27.81
CA ASN A 700 7.52 -15.06 -29.26
C ASN A 700 8.80 -15.33 -30.07
N SER A 701 9.91 -14.67 -29.71
CA SER A 701 11.21 -14.84 -30.38
C SER A 701 11.84 -16.22 -30.16
N ASN A 702 11.32 -16.99 -29.20
CA ASN A 702 11.77 -18.32 -28.83
C ASN A 702 10.75 -19.42 -29.19
N GLY A 703 9.87 -19.18 -30.16
CA GLY A 703 9.04 -20.22 -30.77
C GLY A 703 7.72 -20.51 -30.06
N PHE A 704 7.34 -19.72 -29.05
CA PHE A 704 5.99 -19.76 -28.49
C PHE A 704 5.04 -19.01 -29.43
N GLN A 705 4.22 -19.75 -30.18
CA GLN A 705 3.38 -19.17 -31.25
C GLN A 705 2.04 -18.62 -30.74
N ASN A 706 1.58 -19.04 -29.55
CA ASN A 706 0.25 -18.75 -29.02
C ASN A 706 0.32 -17.87 -27.76
N VAL A 707 1.12 -16.81 -27.81
CA VAL A 707 1.27 -15.82 -26.72
C VAL A 707 0.36 -14.63 -27.00
N THR A 708 -0.57 -14.38 -26.08
CA THR A 708 -1.46 -13.20 -26.11
C THR A 708 -1.00 -12.22 -25.04
N PHE A 709 -0.53 -11.03 -25.42
CA PHE A 709 -0.19 -9.96 -24.48
C PHE A 709 -1.25 -8.86 -24.52
N LYS A 710 -1.85 -8.55 -23.36
CA LYS A 710 -2.91 -7.55 -23.20
C LYS A 710 -2.47 -6.49 -22.19
N GLY A 711 -2.44 -5.24 -22.65
CA GLY A 711 -2.11 -4.09 -21.82
C GLY A 711 -3.34 -3.29 -21.39
N TYR A 712 -3.44 -2.99 -20.10
CA TYR A 712 -4.58 -2.26 -19.51
C TYR A 712 -4.19 -0.83 -19.14
N ASN A 713 -4.91 0.17 -19.66
CA ASN A 713 -4.66 1.57 -19.36
C ASN A 713 -5.13 1.92 -17.93
N GLY A 714 -4.26 2.46 -17.09
CA GLY A 714 -4.63 2.91 -15.73
C GLY A 714 -4.71 1.81 -14.68
N LEU A 715 -4.42 0.56 -15.05
CA LEU A 715 -4.24 -0.56 -14.12
C LEU A 715 -2.84 -0.49 -13.48
N GLY A 716 -2.81 -0.41 -12.14
CA GLY A 716 -1.58 -0.51 -11.34
C GLY A 716 -1.30 -1.96 -10.93
N HIS A 717 -0.52 -2.19 -9.87
CA HIS A 717 -0.19 -3.55 -9.41
C HIS A 717 -1.32 -4.21 -8.59
N TYR A 718 -2.46 -4.45 -9.22
CA TYR A 718 -3.64 -5.15 -8.68
C TYR A 718 -4.49 -5.63 -9.85
N THR A 719 -5.49 -6.49 -9.61
CA THR A 719 -6.42 -6.95 -10.66
C THR A 719 -7.68 -6.10 -10.73
N ILE A 720 -8.30 -6.03 -11.91
CA ILE A 720 -9.59 -5.36 -12.14
C ILE A 720 -10.59 -6.34 -12.78
N PRO A 721 -11.92 -6.12 -12.64
CA PRO A 721 -12.93 -6.98 -13.24
C PRO A 721 -12.73 -7.18 -14.74
N GLU A 722 -12.40 -6.12 -15.48
CA GLU A 722 -12.20 -6.19 -16.93
C GLU A 722 -11.02 -7.10 -17.34
N GLU A 723 -9.98 -7.17 -16.52
CA GLU A 723 -8.85 -8.08 -16.72
C GLU A 723 -9.25 -9.53 -16.42
N MET A 724 -10.00 -9.75 -15.34
CA MET A 724 -10.44 -11.08 -14.93
C MET A 724 -11.51 -11.66 -15.87
N ASP A 725 -12.39 -10.83 -16.44
CA ASP A 725 -13.36 -11.25 -17.46
C ASP A 725 -12.65 -11.76 -18.71
N GLU A 726 -11.58 -11.08 -19.14
CA GLU A 726 -10.74 -11.54 -20.25
C GLU A 726 -10.06 -12.88 -19.91
N VAL A 727 -9.52 -13.03 -18.70
CA VAL A 727 -8.94 -14.31 -18.23
C VAL A 727 -10.00 -15.42 -18.28
N CYS A 728 -11.24 -15.15 -17.86
CA CYS A 728 -12.33 -16.12 -17.89
C CYS A 728 -12.71 -16.53 -19.31
N ALA A 729 -12.92 -15.55 -20.20
CA ALA A 729 -13.23 -15.79 -21.60
C ALA A 729 -12.12 -16.58 -22.30
N TRP A 730 -10.86 -16.21 -22.03
CA TRP A 730 -9.70 -16.85 -22.62
C TRP A 730 -9.52 -18.29 -22.12
N LEU A 731 -9.62 -18.54 -20.81
CA LEU A 731 -9.53 -19.89 -20.25
C LEU A 731 -10.65 -20.79 -20.78
N THR A 732 -11.88 -20.28 -20.83
CA THR A 732 -13.03 -21.00 -21.39
C THR A 732 -12.77 -21.43 -22.84
N SER A 733 -12.26 -20.50 -23.66
CA SER A 733 -11.93 -20.76 -25.06
C SER A 733 -10.78 -21.76 -25.22
N LYS A 734 -9.66 -21.56 -24.52
CA LYS A 734 -8.44 -22.38 -24.70
C LYS A 734 -8.55 -23.75 -24.08
N LEU A 735 -9.25 -23.87 -22.95
CA LEU A 735 -9.52 -25.15 -22.32
C LEU A 735 -10.77 -25.82 -22.88
N GLY A 736 -11.48 -25.21 -23.84
CA GLY A 736 -12.67 -25.79 -24.47
C GLY A 736 -13.68 -26.31 -23.44
N LEU A 737 -14.03 -25.46 -22.47
CA LEU A 737 -14.96 -25.80 -21.39
C LEU A 737 -16.39 -25.75 -21.93
N GLU A 738 -17.20 -26.76 -21.63
CA GLU A 738 -18.58 -26.84 -22.11
C GLU A 738 -19.52 -26.11 -21.15
N GLY A 739 -20.42 -25.26 -21.67
CA GLY A 739 -21.55 -24.71 -20.91
C GLY A 739 -21.46 -23.26 -20.42
N SER A 740 -20.61 -22.40 -20.99
CA SER A 740 -20.52 -20.98 -20.62
C SER A 740 -21.47 -20.04 -21.40
N SER A 741 -22.52 -20.57 -22.03
CA SER A 741 -23.50 -19.77 -22.76
C SER A 741 -24.92 -20.06 -22.29
N SER A 742 -25.32 -19.33 -21.24
CA SER A 742 -26.69 -18.85 -21.03
C SER A 742 -26.70 -17.86 -19.89
#